data_AF-D0LRY5-F1
#
_entry.id   AF-D0LRY5-F1
#
_cell.length_a   1.000
_cell.length_b   1.000
_cell.length_c   1.000
_cell.angle_alpha   90.00
_cell.angle_beta   90.00
_cell.angle_gamma   90.00
#
_symmetry.space_group_name_H-M   'P 1'
#
loop_
_entity.id
_entity.type
_entity.pdbx_description
1 polymer ?
#
loop_
_entity_poly.entity_id
_entity_poly.type
_entity_poly.pdbx_seq_one_letter_code
_entity_poly.pdbx_strand_id
1 'polypeptide(L)'
;MPVHFSLHRRRVVPALLLAACALLGGCYEFEPQVVRCNGLLCPVNFTCAAEQRVCIRDTCGNGVVDREDDEVCDDGNIVDGDGCSGDCRVLERCGDGVLDEAEACDDGNFEDGDGCSANCVSDETCGNGFRDLDETCDDGNTVSGDGCSDDCGLLEYCGDGNRDDGETCDDGNNVSGDGCSGDCVSRELCGNRYVDVGEDCDTAGASATCDADCSMPVCGDLTFNPAAGEACDRGENTAICDVDCSVPECGDGLFNELAAVAGREHTEQCDDGTANADDAPNACRSDCTLPLCGDRVTDNLYGEACDTGALDAPSCDSDCTAPVCGDGYTNQAANEACDVDLDGDGLADDTADCDLDCTMVVCGDAHVNARADEQCDVDTDGDGQADNTDACDRDCTVPECGDGLFNAAASEQCDQGDANSDEPDAACRTDCKPRRCGDAIADLGSGESCDAGDADGDGQADDAAECDLDCTLPVCGDGHTNQPAGEACDGGDADEDGTADDTATCDFDCTAPVCGDGYANAAASEACDVDTNGDGQADNTAECDNDCTAPVCGDNLTNAAAGEACDADTTGDGRADNTPSCDSDCTASVCGDGHVNGAAGETCDVDTNGDGQADNTADCDSDCTAPVCGDGHLNEAAGEECESDADCGVGSFGCNSACGCES
;
A
#
# COMPACT_ATOMS: atom_id res chain seq x y z
N MET A 1 68.26 -15.59 -4.46
CA MET A 1 68.87 -16.93 -4.28
C MET A 1 70.09 -17.01 -5.21
N PRO A 2 71.32 -17.11 -4.69
CA PRO A 2 72.53 -17.03 -5.51
C PRO A 2 73.11 -18.42 -5.80
N VAL A 3 73.67 -18.65 -6.99
CA VAL A 3 75.02 -19.20 -7.29
C VAL A 3 75.10 -19.71 -8.74
N HIS A 4 76.06 -19.20 -9.53
CA HIS A 4 77.15 -19.94 -10.19
C HIS A 4 77.76 -19.14 -11.35
N PHE A 5 79.10 -18.98 -11.36
CA PHE A 5 80.04 -19.14 -12.49
C PHE A 5 81.45 -18.68 -12.00
N SER A 6 82.31 -19.64 -11.65
CA SER A 6 83.51 -20.10 -12.39
C SER A 6 84.61 -19.06 -12.61
N LEU A 7 85.72 -19.22 -11.87
CA LEU A 7 87.01 -18.54 -12.11
C LEU A 7 88.15 -19.57 -12.19
N HIS A 8 88.97 -19.41 -13.22
CA HIS A 8 90.21 -20.15 -13.49
C HIS A 8 91.27 -19.93 -12.38
N ARG A 9 92.02 -20.99 -12.02
CA ARG A 9 93.31 -20.84 -11.30
C ARG A 9 94.43 -21.73 -11.85
N ARG A 10 95.61 -21.12 -11.78
CA ARG A 10 96.89 -21.39 -12.43
C ARG A 10 97.62 -22.65 -11.93
N ARG A 11 98.47 -23.20 -12.80
CA ARG A 11 99.39 -24.33 -12.57
C ARG A 11 100.55 -23.94 -11.63
N VAL A 12 100.92 -24.88 -10.76
CA VAL A 12 102.06 -24.83 -9.83
C VAL A 12 103.14 -25.81 -10.30
N VAL A 13 104.40 -25.37 -10.26
CA VAL A 13 105.63 -26.15 -10.52
C VAL A 13 106.14 -26.78 -9.22
N PRO A 14 106.86 -27.92 -9.27
CA PRO A 14 107.98 -28.12 -8.34
C PRO A 14 109.27 -28.58 -9.03
N ALA A 15 110.40 -28.08 -8.53
CA ALA A 15 111.78 -28.42 -8.87
C ALA A 15 112.37 -29.43 -7.88
N LEU A 16 113.32 -30.31 -8.31
CA LEU A 16 114.54 -30.72 -7.58
C LEU A 16 115.28 -31.98 -8.15
N LEU A 17 116.57 -31.83 -8.52
CA LEU A 17 117.79 -32.61 -8.07
C LEU A 17 118.88 -32.99 -9.14
N LEU A 18 120.08 -32.41 -8.92
CA LEU A 18 121.47 -32.98 -8.83
C LEU A 18 122.42 -33.24 -10.04
N ALA A 19 123.43 -32.35 -10.14
CA ALA A 19 124.89 -32.51 -9.92
C ALA A 19 125.74 -33.72 -10.44
N ALA A 20 126.62 -33.41 -11.42
CA ALA A 20 128.08 -33.59 -11.58
C ALA A 20 128.93 -34.76 -10.97
N CYS A 21 129.90 -35.22 -11.81
CA CYS A 21 131.27 -35.74 -11.53
C CYS A 21 131.43 -37.08 -10.76
N ALA A 22 132.47 -37.92 -10.89
CA ALA A 22 133.71 -38.03 -11.67
C ALA A 22 134.41 -39.37 -11.26
N LEU A 23 135.54 -39.68 -11.90
CA LEU A 23 136.73 -40.42 -11.39
C LEU A 23 137.08 -41.77 -12.04
N LEU A 24 138.26 -41.78 -12.67
CA LEU A 24 139.45 -42.63 -12.44
C LEU A 24 140.54 -42.03 -13.36
N GLY A 25 141.72 -41.52 -13.01
CA GLY A 25 142.56 -41.45 -11.81
C GLY A 25 144.03 -41.45 -12.28
N GLY A 26 144.91 -40.60 -11.71
CA GLY A 26 146.38 -40.78 -11.72
C GLY A 26 147.24 -39.81 -12.55
N CYS A 27 148.15 -39.09 -11.87
CA CYS A 27 148.87 -37.86 -12.25
C CYS A 27 150.24 -38.04 -12.95
N TYR A 28 150.73 -36.99 -13.64
CA TYR A 28 152.16 -36.60 -13.79
C TYR A 28 152.28 -35.07 -14.04
N GLU A 29 153.21 -34.38 -13.36
CA GLU A 29 153.38 -32.90 -13.28
C GLU A 29 154.26 -32.29 -14.42
N PHE A 30 153.90 -31.07 -14.87
CA PHE A 30 154.74 -30.08 -15.57
C PHE A 30 154.08 -28.68 -15.44
N GLU A 31 154.72 -27.67 -14.83
CA GLU A 31 154.17 -26.30 -14.67
C GLU A 31 154.69 -25.31 -15.74
N PRO A 32 153.83 -24.60 -16.50
CA PRO A 32 154.21 -23.47 -17.37
C PRO A 32 153.98 -22.08 -16.72
N GLN A 33 154.81 -21.08 -17.08
CA GLN A 33 154.77 -19.72 -16.52
C GLN A 33 153.64 -18.87 -17.13
N VAL A 34 152.81 -18.23 -16.29
CA VAL A 34 151.60 -17.46 -16.63
C VAL A 34 151.56 -16.13 -15.85
N VAL A 35 151.06 -15.04 -16.45
CA VAL A 35 150.87 -13.74 -15.79
C VAL A 35 149.52 -13.74 -15.07
N ARG A 36 149.50 -13.35 -13.79
CA ARG A 36 148.27 -13.32 -12.96
C ARG A 36 147.70 -11.90 -12.92
N CYS A 37 146.55 -11.71 -13.54
CA CYS A 37 145.78 -10.48 -13.58
C CYS A 37 144.54 -10.60 -12.69
N ASN A 38 144.63 -10.22 -11.40
CA ASN A 38 143.50 -10.22 -10.46
C ASN A 38 142.56 -11.46 -10.58
N GLY A 39 143.17 -12.64 -10.59
CA GLY A 39 142.49 -13.94 -10.66
C GLY A 39 142.23 -14.49 -12.08
N LEU A 40 142.53 -13.74 -13.15
CA LEU A 40 142.62 -14.22 -14.52
C LEU A 40 144.07 -14.62 -14.85
N LEU A 41 144.26 -15.78 -15.48
CA LEU A 41 145.58 -16.25 -15.93
C LEU A 41 145.75 -15.91 -17.41
N CYS A 42 146.59 -14.94 -17.71
CA CYS A 42 146.83 -14.50 -19.08
C CYS A 42 147.97 -15.31 -19.74
N PRO A 43 147.81 -15.69 -21.03
CA PRO A 43 148.88 -16.31 -21.81
C PRO A 43 150.13 -15.43 -21.89
N VAL A 44 151.27 -16.03 -22.22
CA VAL A 44 152.52 -15.28 -22.43
C VAL A 44 152.32 -14.21 -23.53
N ASN A 45 152.79 -12.98 -23.27
CA ASN A 45 152.66 -11.74 -24.08
C ASN A 45 151.32 -10.96 -23.98
N PHE A 46 150.51 -11.17 -22.95
CA PHE A 46 149.35 -10.32 -22.65
C PHE A 46 149.55 -9.55 -21.33
N THR A 47 148.96 -8.36 -21.24
CA THR A 47 148.89 -7.53 -20.04
C THR A 47 147.45 -7.49 -19.50
N CYS A 48 147.30 -6.98 -18.28
CA CYS A 48 146.00 -6.82 -17.66
C CYS A 48 145.42 -5.46 -18.04
N ALA A 49 144.13 -5.39 -18.38
CA ALA A 49 143.42 -4.12 -18.33
C ALA A 49 143.40 -3.58 -16.89
N ALA A 50 143.42 -2.26 -16.71
CA ALA A 50 143.54 -1.64 -15.40
C ALA A 50 142.26 -1.76 -14.56
N GLU A 51 141.12 -1.51 -15.19
CA GLU A 51 139.80 -1.44 -14.56
C GLU A 51 138.85 -2.57 -14.99
N GLN A 52 139.29 -3.44 -15.90
CA GLN A 52 138.52 -4.61 -16.34
C GLN A 52 139.31 -5.93 -16.20
N ARG A 53 138.61 -7.02 -15.84
CA ARG A 53 139.22 -8.36 -15.69
C ARG A 53 139.36 -9.08 -17.04
N VAL A 54 140.07 -8.47 -17.98
CA VAL A 54 140.36 -9.02 -19.32
C VAL A 54 141.87 -8.99 -19.60
N CYS A 55 142.35 -9.91 -20.43
CA CYS A 55 143.72 -9.89 -20.93
C CYS A 55 143.74 -9.04 -22.21
N ILE A 56 144.42 -7.91 -22.17
CA ILE A 56 144.62 -7.06 -23.34
C ILE A 56 145.94 -7.45 -24.01
N ARG A 57 145.93 -7.47 -25.35
CA ARG A 57 147.11 -7.79 -26.16
C ARG A 57 147.91 -6.53 -26.49
N ASP A 58 147.18 -5.45 -26.69
CA ASP A 58 147.68 -4.15 -27.10
C ASP A 58 147.56 -3.20 -25.88
N THR A 59 148.05 -1.96 -25.97
CA THR A 59 148.10 -1.05 -24.81
C THR A 59 146.73 -0.52 -24.35
N CYS A 60 145.74 -0.45 -25.25
CA CYS A 60 144.41 0.07 -24.94
C CYS A 60 143.68 -0.69 -23.81
N GLY A 61 143.22 0.08 -22.84
CA GLY A 61 142.55 -0.35 -21.62
C GLY A 61 143.53 -0.64 -20.47
N ASN A 62 144.80 -0.24 -20.58
CA ASN A 62 145.80 -0.43 -19.53
C ASN A 62 145.80 0.71 -18.48
N GLY A 63 144.93 1.71 -18.65
CA GLY A 63 144.76 2.86 -17.77
C GLY A 63 145.79 3.97 -18.02
N VAL A 64 146.56 3.91 -19.10
CA VAL A 64 147.54 4.94 -19.49
C VAL A 64 147.50 5.17 -21.01
N VAL A 65 147.29 6.43 -21.39
CA VAL A 65 147.29 6.84 -22.80
C VAL A 65 148.68 6.70 -23.43
N ASP A 66 148.88 5.64 -24.20
CA ASP A 66 150.11 5.29 -24.89
C ASP A 66 150.11 5.87 -26.32
N ARG A 67 150.50 7.14 -26.43
CA ARG A 67 150.53 7.88 -27.72
C ARG A 67 151.43 7.27 -28.80
N GLU A 68 152.35 6.40 -28.43
CA GLU A 68 153.25 5.73 -29.38
C GLU A 68 152.55 4.61 -30.16
N ASP A 69 151.37 4.17 -29.70
CA ASP A 69 150.50 3.19 -30.33
C ASP A 69 149.16 3.81 -30.83
N ASP A 70 149.15 5.13 -31.10
CA ASP A 70 148.03 5.93 -31.64
C ASP A 70 146.77 6.03 -30.75
N GLU A 71 146.96 5.93 -29.43
CA GLU A 71 145.90 6.06 -28.44
C GLU A 71 145.56 7.53 -28.09
N VAL A 72 144.26 7.88 -28.07
CA VAL A 72 143.78 9.26 -27.80
C VAL A 72 143.24 9.41 -26.38
N CYS A 73 142.57 8.38 -25.85
CA CYS A 73 142.08 8.26 -24.48
C CYS A 73 142.33 6.82 -23.98
N ASP A 74 142.33 6.57 -22.67
CA ASP A 74 142.34 5.23 -22.07
C ASP A 74 141.68 5.38 -20.71
N ASP A 75 140.52 4.76 -20.53
CA ASP A 75 139.74 4.79 -19.28
C ASP A 75 139.95 3.52 -18.42
N GLY A 76 140.98 2.75 -18.73
CA GLY A 76 141.36 1.55 -18.02
C GLY A 76 140.60 0.31 -18.45
N ASN A 77 139.74 0.37 -19.48
CA ASN A 77 139.05 -0.80 -19.99
C ASN A 77 138.86 -0.76 -21.53
N ILE A 78 138.12 -1.73 -22.09
CA ILE A 78 137.84 -1.82 -23.54
C ILE A 78 136.33 -1.90 -23.84
N VAL A 79 135.51 -1.32 -22.98
CA VAL A 79 134.06 -1.17 -23.15
C VAL A 79 133.80 0.13 -23.94
N ASP A 80 132.80 0.12 -24.82
CA ASP A 80 132.40 1.32 -25.55
C ASP A 80 131.41 2.14 -24.72
N GLY A 81 131.48 3.47 -24.81
CA GLY A 81 130.47 4.39 -24.27
C GLY A 81 130.56 4.70 -22.76
N ASP A 82 131.66 4.36 -22.08
CA ASP A 82 131.87 4.67 -20.65
C ASP A 82 132.98 5.69 -20.38
N GLY A 83 133.47 6.35 -21.42
CA GLY A 83 134.38 7.50 -21.34
C GLY A 83 135.45 7.49 -22.43
N CYS A 84 135.80 6.32 -22.95
CA CYS A 84 136.65 6.14 -24.12
C CYS A 84 136.12 4.96 -24.94
N SER A 85 136.21 5.03 -26.27
CA SER A 85 135.87 3.89 -27.14
C SER A 85 136.74 2.67 -26.81
N GLY A 86 136.26 1.45 -27.01
CA GLY A 86 136.97 0.21 -26.70
C GLY A 86 138.20 -0.09 -27.58
N ASP A 87 138.48 0.73 -28.61
CA ASP A 87 139.75 0.75 -29.35
C ASP A 87 140.62 1.99 -29.05
N CYS A 88 140.20 2.77 -28.05
CA CYS A 88 140.87 3.92 -27.47
C CYS A 88 141.14 5.09 -28.45
N ARG A 89 140.32 5.21 -29.49
CA ARG A 89 140.45 6.24 -30.54
C ARG A 89 139.50 7.43 -30.41
N VAL A 90 138.36 7.27 -29.74
CA VAL A 90 137.29 8.28 -29.63
C VAL A 90 136.94 8.52 -28.16
N LEU A 91 136.68 9.78 -27.82
CA LEU A 91 136.18 10.21 -26.51
C LEU A 91 134.68 10.49 -26.65
N GLU A 92 133.83 9.68 -26.00
CA GLU A 92 132.36 9.68 -26.16
C GLU A 92 131.70 10.62 -25.11
N ARG A 93 130.92 11.65 -25.51
CA ARG A 93 130.28 12.63 -24.59
C ARG A 93 129.15 13.44 -25.25
N CYS A 94 127.94 13.41 -24.67
CA CYS A 94 126.77 14.26 -25.00
C CYS A 94 127.09 15.74 -25.28
N GLY A 95 126.30 16.36 -26.15
CA GLY A 95 126.44 17.74 -26.57
C GLY A 95 127.62 17.98 -27.51
N ASP A 96 128.05 16.96 -28.25
CA ASP A 96 129.16 17.06 -29.21
C ASP A 96 128.71 17.14 -30.68
N GLY A 97 127.40 17.06 -30.91
CA GLY A 97 126.76 17.18 -32.22
C GLY A 97 126.69 15.86 -32.97
N VAL A 98 127.01 14.73 -32.34
CA VAL A 98 126.92 13.38 -32.89
C VAL A 98 126.01 12.55 -32.01
N LEU A 99 125.07 11.82 -32.62
CA LEU A 99 124.21 10.90 -31.87
C LEU A 99 124.97 9.60 -31.60
N ASP A 100 125.46 9.44 -30.37
CA ASP A 100 126.13 8.22 -29.93
C ASP A 100 125.11 7.10 -29.60
N GLU A 101 125.54 5.83 -29.56
CA GLU A 101 124.61 4.68 -29.33
C GLU A 101 123.87 4.74 -27.97
N ALA A 102 124.31 5.58 -27.03
CA ALA A 102 123.71 5.77 -25.72
C ALA A 102 122.76 6.98 -25.62
N GLU A 103 122.60 7.78 -26.68
CA GLU A 103 121.86 9.05 -26.67
C GLU A 103 120.52 8.95 -27.41
N ALA A 104 119.48 9.61 -26.88
CA ALA A 104 118.15 9.70 -27.51
C ALA A 104 118.08 10.83 -28.54
N CYS A 105 118.83 11.91 -28.31
CA CYS A 105 119.03 13.07 -29.15
C CYS A 105 120.41 13.69 -28.83
N ASP A 106 120.96 14.51 -29.71
CA ASP A 106 122.11 15.39 -29.43
C ASP A 106 121.95 16.65 -30.31
N ASP A 107 121.87 17.82 -29.68
CA ASP A 107 121.70 19.10 -30.36
C ASP A 107 122.99 19.95 -30.37
N GLY A 108 124.12 19.34 -30.01
CA GLY A 108 125.45 19.94 -30.00
C GLY A 108 125.74 20.81 -28.77
N ASN A 109 124.92 20.74 -27.71
CA ASN A 109 125.20 21.43 -26.45
C ASN A 109 124.64 20.73 -25.18
N PHE A 110 124.60 21.44 -24.05
CA PHE A 110 124.21 20.92 -22.72
C PHE A 110 123.18 21.82 -22.02
N GLU A 111 122.45 22.62 -22.79
CA GLU A 111 121.35 23.42 -22.28
C GLU A 111 120.07 22.56 -22.36
N ASP A 112 119.14 22.78 -21.41
CA ASP A 112 117.80 22.21 -21.50
C ASP A 112 116.91 23.24 -22.23
N GLY A 113 115.88 22.80 -22.96
CA GLY A 113 114.87 23.69 -23.58
C GLY A 113 115.11 24.06 -25.04
N ASP A 114 116.13 23.55 -25.72
CA ASP A 114 116.50 23.94 -27.10
C ASP A 114 116.48 22.81 -28.14
N GLY A 115 115.91 21.67 -27.78
CA GLY A 115 115.60 20.56 -28.69
C GLY A 115 116.10 19.20 -28.21
N CYS A 116 117.02 19.15 -27.25
CA CYS A 116 117.43 17.94 -26.58
C CYS A 116 117.73 18.23 -25.12
N SER A 117 117.42 17.29 -24.21
CA SER A 117 117.77 17.46 -22.80
C SER A 117 119.29 17.54 -22.60
N ALA A 118 119.78 18.26 -21.59
CA ALA A 118 121.22 18.44 -21.33
C ALA A 118 121.99 17.13 -21.02
N ASN A 119 121.30 16.01 -20.86
CA ASN A 119 121.88 14.69 -20.68
C ASN A 119 121.57 13.73 -21.84
N CYS A 120 121.02 14.24 -22.94
CA CYS A 120 120.73 13.52 -24.18
C CYS A 120 119.77 12.33 -23.98
N VAL A 121 118.82 12.44 -23.04
CA VAL A 121 117.87 11.35 -22.69
C VAL A 121 116.47 11.57 -23.30
N SER A 122 116.06 12.80 -23.61
CA SER A 122 114.75 13.11 -24.21
C SER A 122 114.79 14.27 -25.22
N ASP A 123 113.98 14.15 -26.28
CA ASP A 123 113.72 15.20 -27.29
C ASP A 123 112.55 16.06 -26.81
N GLU A 124 112.78 17.35 -26.56
CA GLU A 124 111.83 18.23 -25.87
C GLU A 124 110.79 18.85 -26.84
N THR A 125 109.88 18.01 -27.37
CA THR A 125 108.82 18.39 -28.32
C THR A 125 107.44 17.87 -27.91
N CYS A 126 106.42 18.74 -27.94
CA CYS A 126 105.02 18.40 -27.62
C CYS A 126 104.45 17.26 -28.48
N GLY A 127 103.80 16.32 -27.81
CA GLY A 127 103.21 15.09 -28.35
C GLY A 127 104.17 13.90 -28.35
N ASN A 128 105.28 13.95 -27.60
CA ASN A 128 106.29 12.88 -27.57
C ASN A 128 106.02 11.80 -26.50
N GLY A 129 104.98 11.98 -25.68
CA GLY A 129 104.60 11.07 -24.59
C GLY A 129 105.32 11.33 -23.27
N PHE A 130 106.09 12.40 -23.18
CA PHE A 130 106.78 12.88 -21.98
C PHE A 130 106.35 14.32 -21.69
N ARG A 131 106.33 14.68 -20.40
CA ARG A 131 105.98 16.04 -19.99
C ARG A 131 107.28 16.82 -19.76
N ASP A 132 107.67 17.62 -20.73
CA ASP A 132 108.96 18.32 -20.74
C ASP A 132 108.90 19.70 -20.05
N LEU A 133 110.04 20.41 -20.01
CA LEU A 133 110.12 21.75 -19.45
C LEU A 133 109.36 22.72 -20.39
N ASP A 134 108.51 23.59 -19.83
CA ASP A 134 107.57 24.48 -20.54
C ASP A 134 106.27 23.84 -21.12
N GLU A 135 106.01 22.55 -20.82
CA GLU A 135 104.72 21.90 -21.10
C GLU A 135 103.83 21.76 -19.85
N THR A 136 102.52 21.94 -20.02
CA THR A 136 101.54 21.74 -18.96
C THR A 136 101.06 20.29 -18.91
N CYS A 137 100.88 19.66 -20.08
CA CYS A 137 100.49 18.27 -20.29
C CYS A 137 101.16 17.71 -21.56
N ASP A 138 101.11 16.40 -21.77
CA ASP A 138 101.45 15.73 -23.03
C ASP A 138 100.68 14.40 -23.05
N ASP A 139 99.88 14.16 -24.09
CA ASP A 139 99.07 12.94 -24.25
C ASP A 139 99.60 11.99 -25.35
N GLY A 140 100.81 12.24 -25.82
CA GLY A 140 101.50 11.45 -26.85
C GLY A 140 101.10 11.80 -28.28
N ASN A 141 100.38 12.91 -28.50
CA ASN A 141 100.15 13.47 -29.83
C ASN A 141 99.84 14.98 -29.81
N THR A 142 99.46 15.58 -30.95
CA THR A 142 99.14 17.03 -31.08
C THR A 142 97.73 17.27 -31.66
N VAL A 143 96.83 16.30 -31.48
CA VAL A 143 95.40 16.51 -31.71
C VAL A 143 94.86 17.29 -30.50
N SER A 144 93.92 18.20 -30.74
CA SER A 144 93.19 18.88 -29.67
C SER A 144 91.85 18.17 -29.45
N GLY A 145 91.45 18.05 -28.19
CA GLY A 145 90.24 17.45 -27.68
C GLY A 145 90.39 16.02 -27.16
N ASP A 146 91.61 15.47 -27.07
CA ASP A 146 91.86 14.09 -26.62
C ASP A 146 92.70 13.95 -25.33
N GLY A 147 93.00 15.06 -24.67
CA GLY A 147 93.54 15.09 -23.31
C GLY A 147 94.54 16.21 -23.07
N CYS A 148 95.12 16.78 -24.12
CA CYS A 148 96.03 17.92 -24.06
C CYS A 148 95.89 18.78 -25.32
N SER A 149 96.02 20.10 -25.20
CA SER A 149 95.96 20.99 -26.36
C SER A 149 97.10 20.72 -27.35
N ASP A 150 96.93 21.12 -28.61
CA ASP A 150 97.90 20.89 -29.68
C ASP A 150 99.27 21.58 -29.48
N ASP A 151 99.34 22.53 -28.55
CA ASP A 151 100.54 23.23 -28.09
C ASP A 151 101.02 22.81 -26.68
N CYS A 152 100.44 21.75 -26.11
CA CYS A 152 100.72 21.25 -24.76
C CYS A 152 100.55 22.31 -23.65
N GLY A 153 99.84 23.41 -23.97
CA GLY A 153 99.66 24.56 -23.10
C GLY A 153 98.53 24.39 -22.09
N LEU A 154 97.51 23.60 -22.42
CA LEU A 154 96.28 23.43 -21.64
C LEU A 154 95.88 21.95 -21.55
N LEU A 155 95.46 21.54 -20.36
CA LEU A 155 94.88 20.21 -20.15
C LEU A 155 93.39 20.31 -20.50
N GLU A 156 92.96 19.61 -21.56
CA GLU A 156 91.59 19.64 -22.06
C GLU A 156 90.82 18.47 -21.42
N TYR A 157 89.90 18.77 -20.50
CA TYR A 157 89.06 17.78 -19.85
C TYR A 157 87.74 18.39 -19.38
N CYS A 158 86.65 17.67 -19.62
CA CYS A 158 85.34 18.05 -19.12
C CYS A 158 85.34 18.22 -17.60
N GLY A 159 84.76 19.32 -17.12
CA GLY A 159 84.60 19.67 -15.72
C GLY A 159 85.67 20.61 -15.17
N ASP A 160 86.38 21.36 -16.01
CA ASP A 160 87.48 22.23 -15.58
C ASP A 160 87.08 23.71 -15.39
N GLY A 161 85.86 24.07 -15.80
CA GLY A 161 85.27 25.41 -15.73
C GLY A 161 85.36 26.19 -17.04
N ASN A 162 85.95 25.63 -18.09
CA ASN A 162 86.10 26.21 -19.41
C ASN A 162 85.41 25.32 -20.44
N ARG A 163 84.79 25.92 -21.45
CA ARG A 163 84.21 25.15 -22.55
C ARG A 163 85.27 24.96 -23.63
N ASP A 164 85.91 23.79 -23.63
CA ASP A 164 86.99 23.44 -24.54
C ASP A 164 86.48 23.01 -25.93
N ASP A 165 87.39 22.88 -26.90
CA ASP A 165 87.05 22.44 -28.26
C ASP A 165 86.65 20.95 -28.24
N GLY A 166 85.40 20.68 -28.62
CA GLY A 166 84.78 19.35 -28.50
C GLY A 166 83.62 19.31 -27.50
N GLU A 167 83.54 20.28 -26.59
CA GLU A 167 82.51 20.35 -25.55
C GLU A 167 81.30 21.20 -25.98
N THR A 168 80.10 20.77 -25.62
CA THR A 168 78.86 21.53 -25.80
C THR A 168 78.63 22.51 -24.63
N CYS A 169 79.10 22.15 -23.44
CA CYS A 169 79.07 22.93 -22.20
C CYS A 169 80.20 22.50 -21.26
N ASP A 170 80.41 23.25 -20.19
CA ASP A 170 81.22 22.88 -19.03
C ASP A 170 80.66 23.66 -17.83
N ASP A 171 80.43 22.99 -16.70
CA ASP A 171 79.95 23.59 -15.45
C ASP A 171 80.94 23.46 -14.27
N GLY A 172 82.19 23.14 -14.57
CA GLY A 172 83.29 23.10 -13.62
C GLY A 172 83.38 21.83 -12.78
N ASN A 173 82.67 20.76 -13.16
CA ASN A 173 82.90 19.41 -12.64
C ASN A 173 82.34 18.30 -13.57
N ASN A 174 82.48 17.01 -13.21
CA ASN A 174 81.99 15.86 -13.99
C ASN A 174 80.76 15.19 -13.34
N VAL A 175 80.01 15.92 -12.51
CA VAL A 175 78.72 15.44 -12.00
C VAL A 175 77.68 15.68 -13.09
N SER A 176 76.71 14.77 -13.19
CA SER A 176 75.52 14.99 -14.02
C SER A 176 74.39 15.51 -13.14
N GLY A 177 73.58 16.40 -13.67
CA GLY A 177 72.39 17.00 -13.07
C GLY A 177 72.59 18.44 -12.55
N ASP A 178 73.74 19.06 -12.80
CA ASP A 178 74.08 20.42 -12.35
C ASP A 178 74.30 21.45 -13.47
N GLY A 179 74.01 21.07 -14.72
CA GLY A 179 73.88 22.00 -15.84
C GLY A 179 74.63 21.58 -17.11
N CYS A 180 75.59 20.67 -16.99
CA CYS A 180 76.27 20.02 -18.10
C CYS A 180 76.40 18.53 -17.83
N SER A 181 76.31 17.70 -18.88
CA SER A 181 76.56 16.27 -18.73
C SER A 181 78.01 16.03 -18.26
N GLY A 182 78.27 14.99 -17.46
CA GLY A 182 79.62 14.72 -16.92
C GLY A 182 80.69 14.34 -17.97
N ASP A 183 80.29 14.23 -19.25
CA ASP A 183 81.11 14.06 -20.44
C ASP A 183 81.04 15.27 -21.40
N CYS A 184 80.37 16.35 -21.00
CA CYS A 184 80.27 17.63 -21.67
C CYS A 184 79.65 17.61 -23.08
N VAL A 185 78.93 16.52 -23.43
CA VAL A 185 78.30 16.36 -24.74
C VAL A 185 76.95 17.07 -24.86
N SER A 186 76.19 17.21 -23.77
CA SER A 186 74.86 17.84 -23.73
C SER A 186 74.72 18.83 -22.57
N ARG A 187 73.95 19.90 -22.82
CA ARG A 187 73.45 20.76 -21.74
C ARG A 187 72.19 20.14 -21.21
N GLU A 188 72.15 19.82 -19.92
CA GLU A 188 71.06 19.11 -19.25
C GLU A 188 69.80 19.97 -19.19
N LEU A 189 69.06 19.98 -20.30
CA LEU A 189 67.94 20.84 -20.60
C LEU A 189 66.95 20.06 -21.44
N CYS A 190 65.72 19.96 -20.94
CA CYS A 190 64.63 19.36 -21.68
C CYS A 190 64.44 19.99 -23.06
N GLY A 191 64.37 19.16 -24.09
CA GLY A 191 64.14 19.52 -25.48
C GLY A 191 65.39 19.52 -26.37
N ASN A 192 66.52 19.01 -25.88
CA ASN A 192 67.82 19.07 -26.56
C ASN A 192 68.12 17.83 -27.43
N ARG A 193 67.24 16.83 -27.41
CA ARG A 193 67.28 15.49 -28.05
C ARG A 193 68.22 14.47 -27.41
N TYR A 194 68.64 14.69 -26.18
CA TYR A 194 69.42 13.78 -25.34
C TYR A 194 68.63 13.49 -24.07
N VAL A 195 68.51 12.24 -23.67
CA VAL A 195 67.87 11.89 -22.40
C VAL A 195 68.89 12.07 -21.29
N ASP A 196 68.84 13.23 -20.63
CA ASP A 196 69.76 13.61 -19.56
C ASP A 196 69.25 13.13 -18.18
N VAL A 197 70.04 13.32 -17.12
CA VAL A 197 69.67 12.86 -15.78
C VAL A 197 68.47 13.64 -15.25
N GLY A 198 67.37 12.92 -14.96
CA GLY A 198 66.11 13.51 -14.47
C GLY A 198 65.02 13.60 -15.54
N GLU A 199 65.32 13.20 -16.78
CA GLU A 199 64.36 13.11 -17.88
C GLU A 199 63.97 11.65 -18.13
N ASP A 200 62.68 11.40 -18.38
CA ASP A 200 62.19 10.08 -18.78
C ASP A 200 62.26 9.90 -20.31
N CYS A 201 62.25 11.01 -21.05
CA CYS A 201 62.38 11.10 -22.49
C CYS A 201 62.92 12.48 -22.88
N ASP A 202 63.51 12.63 -24.08
CA ASP A 202 63.79 13.95 -24.64
C ASP A 202 63.54 13.93 -26.15
N THR A 203 62.50 14.67 -26.55
CA THR A 203 62.27 15.08 -27.93
C THR A 203 62.36 16.59 -28.02
N ALA A 204 62.50 17.17 -29.22
CA ALA A 204 62.60 18.62 -29.43
C ALA A 204 61.29 19.40 -29.12
N GLY A 205 60.82 19.32 -27.89
CA GLY A 205 59.48 19.66 -27.43
C GLY A 205 58.55 18.44 -27.35
N ALA A 206 57.30 18.67 -26.93
CA ALA A 206 56.29 17.62 -26.79
C ALA A 206 56.05 16.85 -28.11
N SER A 207 55.85 15.53 -27.98
CA SER A 207 55.61 14.58 -29.06
C SER A 207 54.68 13.46 -28.59
N ALA A 208 54.33 12.54 -29.49
CA ALA A 208 53.48 11.39 -29.15
C ALA A 208 54.08 10.45 -28.09
N THR A 209 55.35 10.64 -27.72
CA THR A 209 56.07 9.79 -26.77
C THR A 209 56.79 10.59 -25.69
N CYS A 210 56.61 11.90 -25.61
CA CYS A 210 57.32 12.73 -24.65
C CYS A 210 56.60 14.05 -24.40
N ASP A 211 56.56 14.51 -23.16
CA ASP A 211 55.95 15.79 -22.80
C ASP A 211 56.92 16.96 -22.98
N ALA A 212 56.36 18.17 -22.84
CA ALA A 212 57.14 19.39 -22.97
C ALA A 212 58.13 19.60 -21.81
N ASP A 213 57.96 18.88 -20.70
CA ASP A 213 58.84 18.89 -19.54
C ASP A 213 59.69 17.61 -19.43
N CYS A 214 59.73 16.80 -20.50
CA CYS A 214 60.55 15.59 -20.60
C CYS A 214 60.13 14.44 -19.66
N SER A 215 58.88 14.48 -19.21
CA SER A 215 58.17 13.33 -18.66
C SER A 215 57.45 12.53 -19.75
N MET A 216 57.06 11.30 -19.42
CA MET A 216 56.32 10.43 -20.35
C MET A 216 54.83 10.83 -20.38
N PRO A 217 54.20 10.96 -21.56
CA PRO A 217 52.80 11.38 -21.67
C PRO A 217 51.88 10.36 -21.00
N VAL A 218 51.24 10.77 -19.91
CA VAL A 218 50.26 9.97 -19.17
C VAL A 218 49.08 10.84 -18.78
N CYS A 219 47.90 10.49 -19.30
CA CYS A 219 46.64 11.08 -18.86
C CYS A 219 46.53 11.22 -17.33
N GLY A 220 46.42 12.46 -16.84
CA GLY A 220 46.31 12.78 -15.42
C GLY A 220 47.62 13.12 -14.71
N ASP A 221 48.71 13.36 -15.45
CA ASP A 221 50.01 13.77 -14.90
C ASP A 221 50.16 15.31 -14.71
N LEU A 222 49.13 16.07 -15.11
CA LEU A 222 49.02 17.53 -15.10
C LEU A 222 49.79 18.24 -16.22
N THR A 223 50.34 17.51 -17.19
CA THR A 223 51.01 17.99 -18.39
C THR A 223 50.23 17.63 -19.66
N PHE A 224 49.38 18.56 -20.12
CA PHE A 224 48.61 18.39 -21.35
C PHE A 224 49.47 18.24 -22.62
N ASN A 225 49.37 17.08 -23.28
CA ASN A 225 50.08 16.72 -24.50
C ASN A 225 49.15 16.30 -25.66
N PRO A 226 48.69 17.26 -26.49
CA PRO A 226 47.84 16.94 -27.64
C PRO A 226 48.54 16.12 -28.73
N ALA A 227 49.88 16.05 -28.74
CA ALA A 227 50.61 15.21 -29.69
C ALA A 227 50.56 13.72 -29.31
N ALA A 228 50.34 13.40 -28.04
CA ALA A 228 50.10 12.04 -27.52
C ALA A 228 48.64 11.59 -27.64
N GLY A 229 47.73 12.49 -28.05
CA GLY A 229 46.31 12.19 -28.24
C GLY A 229 45.42 12.64 -27.09
N GLU A 230 45.97 13.33 -26.09
CA GLU A 230 45.19 13.95 -25.02
C GLU A 230 44.38 15.13 -25.54
N ALA A 231 43.12 15.23 -25.16
CA ALA A 231 42.28 16.41 -25.37
C ALA A 231 42.27 17.36 -24.15
N CYS A 232 42.64 16.80 -23.00
CA CYS A 232 42.77 17.41 -21.69
C CYS A 232 43.69 16.50 -20.85
N ASP A 233 43.98 16.83 -19.59
CA ASP A 233 44.96 16.03 -18.82
C ASP A 233 44.68 15.93 -17.30
N ARG A 234 43.42 16.02 -16.87
CA ARG A 234 43.14 15.88 -15.43
C ARG A 234 43.08 14.42 -14.97
N GLY A 235 42.88 13.47 -15.88
CA GLY A 235 42.65 12.05 -15.53
C GLY A 235 41.41 11.85 -14.66
N GLU A 236 40.48 12.81 -14.70
CA GLU A 236 39.22 12.82 -13.95
C GLU A 236 38.15 13.54 -14.78
N ASN A 237 36.90 13.13 -14.56
CA ASN A 237 35.76 13.74 -15.23
C ASN A 237 35.63 15.22 -14.83
N THR A 238 35.64 16.11 -15.81
CA THR A 238 35.33 17.53 -15.69
C THR A 238 34.51 17.99 -16.89
N ALA A 239 34.00 19.22 -16.88
CA ALA A 239 33.17 19.75 -17.97
C ALA A 239 33.81 19.78 -19.37
N ILE A 240 35.11 19.52 -19.47
CA ILE A 240 35.87 19.52 -20.73
C ILE A 240 36.81 18.31 -20.85
N CYS A 241 36.71 17.32 -19.95
CA CYS A 241 37.67 16.23 -19.88
C CYS A 241 37.03 14.96 -19.31
N ASP A 242 37.26 13.82 -19.95
CA ASP A 242 36.94 12.52 -19.38
C ASP A 242 38.10 11.95 -18.58
N VAL A 243 37.81 10.90 -17.82
CA VAL A 243 38.78 10.16 -17.01
C VAL A 243 39.95 9.59 -17.82
N ASP A 244 39.76 9.30 -19.11
CA ASP A 244 40.80 8.81 -20.02
C ASP A 244 41.38 9.93 -20.92
N CYS A 245 41.09 11.19 -20.57
CA CYS A 245 41.59 12.38 -21.24
C CYS A 245 41.05 12.61 -22.68
N SER A 246 39.91 11.99 -22.98
CA SER A 246 39.07 12.29 -24.13
C SER A 246 38.24 13.58 -23.93
N VAL A 247 37.63 14.06 -25.02
CA VAL A 247 36.63 15.12 -24.97
C VAL A 247 35.30 14.48 -24.58
N PRO A 248 34.60 14.97 -23.54
CA PRO A 248 33.30 14.44 -23.18
C PRO A 248 32.29 14.60 -24.30
N GLU A 249 31.84 13.49 -24.89
CA GLU A 249 30.83 13.45 -25.93
C GLU A 249 29.78 12.38 -25.64
N CYS A 250 28.51 12.77 -25.66
CA CYS A 250 27.40 11.82 -25.53
C CYS A 250 27.51 10.68 -26.56
N GLY A 251 27.63 9.43 -26.07
CA GLY A 251 27.74 8.24 -26.91
C GLY A 251 29.17 7.75 -27.14
N ASP A 252 30.16 8.30 -26.43
CA ASP A 252 31.55 7.83 -26.45
C ASP A 252 31.79 6.61 -25.55
N GLY A 253 30.83 6.32 -24.66
CA GLY A 253 30.84 5.19 -23.72
C GLY A 253 31.50 5.49 -22.39
N LEU A 254 31.78 6.77 -22.10
CA LEU A 254 32.33 7.27 -20.86
C LEU A 254 31.37 8.27 -20.22
N PHE A 255 30.63 7.79 -19.22
CA PHE A 255 29.76 8.66 -18.46
C PHE A 255 30.54 9.77 -17.72
N ASN A 256 30.23 11.02 -18.03
CA ASN A 256 30.76 12.22 -17.44
C ASN A 256 29.65 13.17 -16.98
N GLU A 257 29.26 13.05 -15.72
CA GLU A 257 28.23 13.89 -15.07
C GLU A 257 28.54 15.40 -15.07
N LEU A 258 29.75 15.83 -15.42
CA LEU A 258 30.15 17.23 -15.47
C LEU A 258 30.20 17.76 -16.90
N ALA A 259 30.14 16.88 -17.91
CA ALA A 259 30.19 17.20 -19.32
C ALA A 259 29.11 18.23 -19.69
N ALA A 260 29.56 19.41 -20.13
CA ALA A 260 28.67 20.37 -20.74
C ALA A 260 28.44 19.95 -22.19
N VAL A 261 27.43 19.10 -22.43
CA VAL A 261 27.04 18.72 -23.79
C VAL A 261 26.76 20.00 -24.58
N ALA A 262 27.53 20.25 -25.65
CA ALA A 262 27.52 21.49 -26.40
C ALA A 262 26.09 21.87 -26.85
N GLY A 263 25.49 22.84 -26.16
CA GLY A 263 24.19 23.42 -26.51
C GLY A 263 23.00 23.10 -25.59
N ARG A 264 23.18 22.43 -24.44
CA ARG A 264 22.11 22.24 -23.44
C ARG A 264 22.58 22.59 -22.02
N GLU A 265 21.65 22.95 -21.14
CA GLU A 265 21.90 23.19 -19.71
C GLU A 265 21.93 21.90 -18.87
N HIS A 266 22.07 20.73 -19.51
CA HIS A 266 22.02 19.44 -18.85
C HIS A 266 23.33 18.68 -19.03
N THR A 267 23.78 18.13 -17.91
CA THR A 267 24.88 17.19 -17.77
C THR A 267 24.48 15.83 -18.33
N GLU A 268 25.45 15.05 -18.78
CA GLU A 268 25.23 13.64 -19.09
C GLU A 268 24.68 12.89 -17.87
N GLN A 269 23.70 12.01 -18.05
CA GLN A 269 23.07 11.22 -16.97
C GLN A 269 23.37 9.72 -17.08
N CYS A 270 23.71 9.26 -18.27
CA CYS A 270 24.16 7.91 -18.60
C CYS A 270 24.96 7.95 -19.90
N ASP A 271 25.72 6.89 -20.20
CA ASP A 271 26.27 6.68 -21.54
C ASP A 271 26.51 5.18 -21.80
N ASP A 272 25.75 4.59 -22.71
CA ASP A 272 25.94 3.21 -23.20
C ASP A 272 26.75 3.18 -24.51
N GLY A 273 27.38 4.30 -24.88
CA GLY A 273 28.14 4.51 -26.10
C GLY A 273 27.25 4.41 -27.33
N THR A 274 27.67 3.61 -28.31
CA THR A 274 26.88 3.35 -29.52
C THR A 274 25.56 2.61 -29.28
N ALA A 275 25.31 2.13 -28.05
CA ALA A 275 24.08 1.43 -27.69
C ALA A 275 22.98 2.36 -27.16
N ASN A 276 23.24 3.68 -27.04
CA ASN A 276 22.22 4.67 -26.73
C ASN A 276 21.06 4.57 -27.73
N ALA A 277 19.82 4.50 -27.24
CA ALA A 277 18.64 4.28 -28.06
C ALA A 277 17.37 4.85 -27.39
N ASP A 278 16.50 5.47 -28.19
CA ASP A 278 15.25 6.08 -27.71
C ASP A 278 14.08 5.07 -27.63
N ASP A 279 14.24 3.88 -28.23
CA ASP A 279 13.19 2.87 -28.36
C ASP A 279 13.59 1.49 -27.79
N ALA A 280 14.79 1.39 -27.20
CA ALA A 280 15.29 0.17 -26.61
C ALA A 280 15.11 0.19 -25.09
N PRO A 281 14.54 -0.87 -24.48
CA PRO A 281 14.37 -0.96 -23.04
C PRO A 281 15.72 -0.96 -22.30
N ASN A 282 15.78 -0.15 -21.25
CA ASN A 282 16.91 0.05 -20.33
C ASN A 282 18.16 0.62 -21.00
N ALA A 283 18.01 1.29 -22.15
CA ALA A 283 19.10 1.97 -22.81
C ALA A 283 19.08 3.45 -22.46
N CYS A 284 20.27 4.02 -22.28
CA CYS A 284 20.44 5.46 -22.25
C CYS A 284 19.83 6.09 -23.51
N ARG A 285 19.10 7.20 -23.36
CA ARG A 285 18.49 7.88 -24.51
C ARG A 285 19.58 8.46 -25.41
N SER A 286 19.28 8.69 -26.68
CA SER A 286 20.26 9.14 -27.68
C SER A 286 20.85 10.53 -27.40
N ASP A 287 20.26 11.28 -26.48
CA ASP A 287 20.78 12.54 -25.94
C ASP A 287 21.44 12.41 -24.56
N CYS A 288 21.76 11.18 -24.17
CA CYS A 288 22.44 10.80 -22.93
C CYS A 288 21.72 11.21 -21.65
N THR A 289 20.39 11.25 -21.75
CA THR A 289 19.50 11.33 -20.60
C THR A 289 19.02 9.95 -20.20
N LEU A 290 18.72 9.79 -18.91
CA LEU A 290 18.11 8.56 -18.43
C LEU A 290 16.71 8.39 -19.04
N PRO A 291 16.24 7.15 -19.21
CA PRO A 291 14.84 6.86 -19.51
C PRO A 291 13.90 7.60 -18.58
N LEU A 292 12.79 8.10 -19.11
CA LEU A 292 11.78 8.82 -18.36
C LEU A 292 10.42 8.18 -18.59
N CYS A 293 9.67 8.03 -17.49
CA CYS A 293 8.28 7.62 -17.55
C CYS A 293 7.47 8.48 -18.54
N GLY A 294 6.76 7.82 -19.43
CA GLY A 294 5.85 8.41 -20.41
C GLY A 294 6.43 8.53 -21.82
N ASP A 295 7.55 7.90 -22.12
CA ASP A 295 8.18 7.89 -23.44
C ASP A 295 7.83 6.67 -24.30
N ARG A 296 6.97 5.78 -23.77
CA ARG A 296 6.42 4.57 -24.41
C ARG A 296 7.40 3.40 -24.49
N VAL A 297 8.48 3.46 -23.73
CA VAL A 297 9.42 2.35 -23.56
C VAL A 297 9.39 1.98 -22.10
N THR A 298 9.23 0.69 -21.79
CA THR A 298 9.22 0.25 -20.39
C THR A 298 10.64 -0.08 -19.94
N ASP A 299 11.17 0.72 -19.03
CA ASP A 299 12.54 0.67 -18.54
C ASP A 299 12.64 0.09 -17.12
N ASN A 300 12.36 -1.22 -17.00
CA ASN A 300 12.31 -1.96 -15.73
C ASN A 300 13.54 -1.78 -14.81
N LEU A 301 14.74 -1.60 -15.37
CA LEU A 301 15.97 -1.39 -14.60
C LEU A 301 15.95 -0.04 -13.86
N TYR A 302 15.20 0.92 -14.40
CA TYR A 302 15.03 2.27 -13.88
C TYR A 302 13.74 2.44 -13.06
N GLY A 303 13.05 1.33 -12.75
CA GLY A 303 11.92 1.31 -11.81
C GLY A 303 10.54 1.35 -12.44
N GLU A 304 10.44 1.43 -13.77
CA GLU A 304 9.16 1.42 -14.47
C GLU A 304 8.57 0.00 -14.53
N ALA A 305 7.31 -0.15 -14.12
CA ALA A 305 6.55 -1.39 -14.29
C ALA A 305 5.78 -1.42 -15.61
N CYS A 306 5.51 -0.24 -16.18
CA CYS A 306 4.76 0.00 -17.40
C CYS A 306 5.18 1.34 -18.02
N ASP A 307 4.94 1.53 -19.31
CA ASP A 307 4.97 2.86 -19.92
C ASP A 307 4.07 2.85 -21.16
N THR A 308 2.92 3.52 -21.08
CA THR A 308 1.96 3.60 -22.18
C THR A 308 2.09 4.89 -22.99
N GLY A 309 2.99 5.79 -22.62
CA GLY A 309 3.11 7.16 -23.10
C GLY A 309 1.99 8.09 -22.66
N ALA A 310 1.04 7.61 -21.88
CA ALA A 310 0.07 8.40 -21.15
C ALA A 310 0.39 8.22 -19.66
N LEU A 311 0.44 9.35 -18.94
CA LEU A 311 0.73 9.36 -17.51
C LEU A 311 -0.40 8.68 -16.72
N ASP A 312 -1.66 8.73 -17.14
CA ASP A 312 -2.72 7.95 -16.48
C ASP A 312 -3.38 7.02 -17.51
N ALA A 313 -3.10 5.72 -17.39
CA ALA A 313 -3.67 4.68 -18.23
C ALA A 313 -4.23 3.53 -17.37
N PRO A 314 -5.16 2.70 -17.90
CA PRO A 314 -5.80 1.62 -17.12
C PRO A 314 -4.86 0.54 -16.57
N SER A 315 -3.57 0.61 -16.93
CA SER A 315 -2.55 -0.33 -16.53
C SER A 315 -1.24 0.37 -16.15
N CYS A 316 -1.28 1.70 -15.93
CA CYS A 316 -0.08 2.47 -15.65
C CYS A 316 -0.39 3.81 -14.98
N ASP A 317 0.29 4.09 -13.88
CA ASP A 317 0.20 5.36 -13.16
C ASP A 317 1.15 6.41 -13.70
N SER A 318 0.98 7.63 -13.17
CA SER A 318 1.74 8.81 -13.61
C SER A 318 3.23 8.74 -13.34
N ASP A 319 3.66 7.84 -12.47
CA ASP A 319 5.06 7.54 -12.19
C ASP A 319 5.54 6.22 -12.83
N CYS A 320 4.72 5.64 -13.71
CA CYS A 320 4.99 4.38 -14.41
C CYS A 320 5.07 3.15 -13.51
N THR A 321 4.42 3.21 -12.34
CA THR A 321 4.08 2.04 -11.55
C THR A 321 2.72 1.46 -12.00
N ALA A 322 2.39 0.28 -11.48
CA ALA A 322 1.15 -0.39 -11.85
C ALA A 322 0.05 0.08 -10.90
N PRO A 323 -1.15 0.44 -11.41
CA PRO A 323 -2.23 1.02 -10.60
C PRO A 323 -2.62 0.08 -9.48
N VAL A 324 -2.39 0.53 -8.25
CA VAL A 324 -2.83 -0.13 -7.04
C VAL A 324 -3.40 0.92 -6.09
N CYS A 325 -4.71 0.85 -5.89
CA CYS A 325 -5.40 1.56 -4.82
C CYS A 325 -4.66 1.52 -3.47
N GLY A 326 -4.16 2.69 -3.04
CA GLY A 326 -3.33 2.89 -1.85
C GLY A 326 -1.83 3.04 -2.12
N ASP A 327 -1.40 3.15 -3.37
CA ASP A 327 0.02 3.30 -3.74
C ASP A 327 0.50 4.77 -3.73
N GLY A 328 -0.41 5.71 -3.46
CA GLY A 328 -0.16 7.14 -3.42
C GLY A 328 -0.43 7.87 -4.73
N TYR A 329 -0.94 7.20 -5.76
CA TYR A 329 -1.29 7.81 -7.05
C TYR A 329 -2.76 7.60 -7.40
N THR A 330 -3.45 8.69 -7.74
CA THR A 330 -4.82 8.59 -8.26
C THR A 330 -4.81 8.27 -9.74
N ASN A 331 -5.39 7.14 -10.16
CA ASN A 331 -5.52 6.77 -11.56
C ASN A 331 -6.98 6.61 -12.00
N GLN A 332 -7.53 7.70 -12.55
CA GLN A 332 -8.91 7.69 -13.04
C GLN A 332 -9.15 6.67 -14.16
N ALA A 333 -8.13 6.34 -14.96
CA ALA A 333 -8.26 5.37 -16.04
C ALA A 333 -8.30 3.92 -15.52
N ALA A 334 -7.82 3.68 -14.30
CA ALA A 334 -7.92 2.42 -13.56
C ALA A 334 -9.11 2.37 -12.58
N ASN A 335 -9.97 3.40 -12.58
CA ASN A 335 -11.08 3.63 -11.63
C ASN A 335 -10.67 4.02 -10.20
N GLU A 336 -9.48 4.59 -10.00
CA GLU A 336 -9.04 5.15 -8.72
C GLU A 336 -9.33 6.65 -8.72
N ALA A 337 -10.44 7.04 -8.09
CA ALA A 337 -10.87 8.44 -8.00
C ALA A 337 -10.22 9.19 -6.83
N CYS A 338 -9.77 8.44 -5.82
CA CYS A 338 -8.98 8.88 -4.68
C CYS A 338 -7.89 7.82 -4.40
N ASP A 339 -6.90 8.15 -3.56
CA ASP A 339 -5.86 7.21 -3.15
C ASP A 339 -5.31 7.67 -1.80
N VAL A 340 -5.79 7.05 -0.71
CA VAL A 340 -5.42 7.44 0.64
C VAL A 340 -4.91 6.22 1.41
N ASP A 341 -3.62 6.21 1.71
CA ASP A 341 -2.97 5.25 2.60
C ASP A 341 -2.45 5.99 3.85
N LEU A 342 -3.14 5.86 4.99
CA LEU A 342 -2.79 6.59 6.21
C LEU A 342 -1.68 5.91 7.00
N ASP A 343 -1.48 4.60 6.84
CA ASP A 343 -0.52 3.83 7.64
C ASP A 343 0.77 3.43 6.88
N GLY A 344 0.80 3.67 5.57
CA GLY A 344 1.94 3.50 4.68
C GLY A 344 2.19 2.05 4.30
N ASP A 345 1.17 1.17 4.36
CA ASP A 345 1.31 -0.26 4.04
C ASP A 345 1.11 -0.59 2.54
N GLY A 346 0.74 0.41 1.73
CA GLY A 346 0.49 0.29 0.29
C GLY A 346 -0.89 -0.28 -0.05
N LEU A 347 -1.83 -0.21 0.88
CA LEU A 347 -3.26 -0.47 0.68
C LEU A 347 -4.05 0.78 1.06
N ALA A 348 -5.19 1.01 0.40
CA ALA A 348 -6.04 2.13 0.75
C ALA A 348 -6.68 1.97 2.13
N ASP A 349 -7.11 3.10 2.69
CA ASP A 349 -7.84 3.22 3.94
C ASP A 349 -9.15 3.98 3.72
N ASP A 350 -10.21 3.55 4.40
CA ASP A 350 -11.44 4.35 4.47
C ASP A 350 -11.16 5.70 5.13
N THR A 351 -11.57 6.77 4.44
CA THR A 351 -11.60 8.14 4.95
C THR A 351 -12.93 8.81 4.60
N ALA A 352 -13.15 10.02 5.13
CA ALA A 352 -14.39 10.75 4.86
C ALA A 352 -14.60 11.09 3.37
N ASP A 353 -13.57 11.02 2.54
CA ASP A 353 -13.60 11.39 1.12
C ASP A 353 -13.11 10.25 0.19
N CYS A 354 -12.77 9.07 0.73
CA CYS A 354 -12.23 7.94 -0.05
C CYS A 354 -12.58 6.58 0.57
N ASP A 355 -13.02 5.63 -0.25
CA ASP A 355 -13.29 4.24 0.16
C ASP A 355 -12.07 3.33 0.01
N LEU A 356 -12.11 2.17 0.64
CA LEU A 356 -11.08 1.13 0.58
C LEU A 356 -10.79 0.60 -0.83
N ASP A 357 -11.73 0.72 -1.77
CA ASP A 357 -11.54 0.37 -3.18
C ASP A 357 -11.26 1.59 -4.07
N CYS A 358 -10.90 2.73 -3.46
CA CYS A 358 -10.48 3.97 -4.10
C CYS A 358 -11.55 4.62 -4.98
N THR A 359 -12.82 4.31 -4.73
CA THR A 359 -13.93 5.12 -5.19
C THR A 359 -14.14 6.32 -4.26
N MET A 360 -14.81 7.34 -4.80
CA MET A 360 -15.28 8.44 -3.96
C MET A 360 -16.45 7.93 -3.13
N VAL A 361 -16.48 8.30 -1.86
CA VAL A 361 -17.62 8.00 -0.98
C VAL A 361 -18.91 8.53 -1.58
N VAL A 362 -19.83 7.63 -1.93
CA VAL A 362 -21.16 7.97 -2.37
C VAL A 362 -22.17 7.06 -1.69
N CYS A 363 -23.00 7.66 -0.83
CA CYS A 363 -24.17 6.99 -0.30
C CYS A 363 -25.06 6.40 -1.41
N GLY A 364 -25.06 5.08 -1.57
CA GLY A 364 -25.69 4.36 -2.68
C GLY A 364 -24.73 3.60 -3.60
N ASP A 365 -23.42 3.52 -3.31
CA ASP A 365 -22.43 2.86 -4.16
C ASP A 365 -22.15 1.39 -3.80
N ALA A 366 -22.91 0.87 -2.83
CA ALA A 366 -22.80 -0.45 -2.23
C ALA A 366 -21.56 -0.65 -1.34
N HIS A 367 -20.94 0.43 -0.87
CA HIS A 367 -19.87 0.44 0.11
C HIS A 367 -20.33 1.18 1.38
N VAL A 368 -20.12 0.57 2.56
CA VAL A 368 -20.47 1.24 3.82
C VAL A 368 -19.23 1.87 4.43
N ASN A 369 -19.08 3.18 4.29
CA ASN A 369 -17.94 3.91 4.84
C ASN A 369 -18.26 4.55 6.20
N ALA A 370 -17.94 3.83 7.27
CA ALA A 370 -18.17 4.31 8.64
C ALA A 370 -17.38 5.58 9.01
N ARG A 371 -16.32 5.94 8.26
CA ARG A 371 -15.56 7.18 8.50
C ARG A 371 -16.20 8.41 7.84
N ALA A 372 -17.09 8.19 6.89
CA ALA A 372 -17.93 9.21 6.26
C ALA A 372 -19.35 9.29 6.88
N ASP A 373 -19.53 8.67 8.05
CA ASP A 373 -20.80 8.56 8.78
C ASP A 373 -21.89 7.73 8.07
N GLU A 374 -21.52 6.88 7.11
CA GLU A 374 -22.44 5.91 6.50
C GLU A 374 -22.62 4.69 7.41
N GLN A 375 -23.87 4.38 7.74
CA GLN A 375 -24.23 3.25 8.59
C GLN A 375 -24.82 2.08 7.80
N CYS A 376 -25.27 2.36 6.59
CA CYS A 376 -25.82 1.43 5.62
C CYS A 376 -25.58 1.97 4.21
N ASP A 377 -25.71 1.12 3.20
CA ASP A 377 -25.64 1.53 1.81
C ASP A 377 -26.44 0.54 0.95
N VAL A 378 -27.71 0.84 0.72
CA VAL A 378 -28.62 -0.01 -0.04
C VAL A 378 -29.10 0.75 -1.27
N ASP A 379 -28.54 0.44 -2.43
CA ASP A 379 -29.03 0.85 -3.75
C ASP A 379 -29.64 -0.36 -4.46
N THR A 380 -30.97 -0.40 -4.54
CA THR A 380 -31.69 -1.56 -5.11
C THR A 380 -31.90 -1.42 -6.62
N ASP A 381 -31.85 -0.21 -7.16
CA ASP A 381 -32.14 0.09 -8.57
C ASP A 381 -30.90 0.41 -9.42
N GLY A 382 -29.75 0.57 -8.78
CA GLY A 382 -28.44 0.76 -9.40
C GLY A 382 -28.21 2.17 -9.93
N ASP A 383 -28.91 3.18 -9.40
CA ASP A 383 -28.77 4.57 -9.81
C ASP A 383 -27.62 5.32 -9.12
N GLY A 384 -26.94 4.69 -8.15
CA GLY A 384 -25.84 5.25 -7.38
C GLY A 384 -26.30 6.19 -6.27
N GLN A 385 -27.54 6.03 -5.77
CA GLN A 385 -28.06 6.71 -4.58
C GLN A 385 -28.74 5.68 -3.67
N ALA A 386 -28.61 5.86 -2.35
CA ALA A 386 -29.30 4.99 -1.42
C ALA A 386 -30.83 5.11 -1.52
N ASP A 387 -31.49 3.96 -1.39
CA ASP A 387 -32.92 3.79 -1.32
C ASP A 387 -33.42 3.77 0.12
N ASN A 388 -34.62 4.30 0.34
CA ASN A 388 -35.34 4.05 1.59
C ASN A 388 -35.79 2.58 1.63
N THR A 389 -35.16 1.82 2.52
CA THR A 389 -35.48 0.42 2.82
C THR A 389 -35.65 0.25 4.32
N ASP A 390 -36.16 -0.89 4.77
CA ASP A 390 -36.29 -1.23 6.20
C ASP A 390 -34.95 -1.23 6.95
N ALA A 391 -33.81 -1.13 6.24
CA ALA A 391 -32.46 -1.14 6.80
C ALA A 391 -31.64 0.13 6.50
N CYS A 392 -32.13 1.04 5.67
CA CYS A 392 -31.34 2.20 5.23
C CYS A 392 -32.23 3.37 4.79
N ASP A 393 -31.82 4.59 5.14
CA ASP A 393 -32.36 5.83 4.59
C ASP A 393 -31.57 6.33 3.38
N ARG A 394 -32.16 7.29 2.64
CA ARG A 394 -31.53 7.92 1.46
C ARG A 394 -30.23 8.68 1.74
N ASP A 395 -29.93 9.00 2.99
CA ASP A 395 -28.66 9.64 3.39
C ASP A 395 -27.73 8.66 4.13
N CYS A 396 -28.00 7.35 4.02
CA CYS A 396 -27.18 6.27 4.53
C CYS A 396 -27.10 6.19 6.06
N THR A 397 -28.10 6.76 6.75
CA THR A 397 -28.37 6.44 8.15
C THR A 397 -29.25 5.20 8.29
N VAL A 398 -29.15 4.56 9.46
CA VAL A 398 -30.12 3.53 9.82
C VAL A 398 -31.45 4.22 10.13
N PRO A 399 -32.59 3.73 9.61
CA PRO A 399 -33.89 4.33 9.86
C PRO A 399 -34.23 4.31 11.34
N GLU A 400 -34.42 5.49 11.93
CA GLU A 400 -34.81 5.66 13.32
C GLU A 400 -35.95 6.67 13.47
N CYS A 401 -37.02 6.26 14.17
CA CYS A 401 -38.10 7.17 14.48
C CYS A 401 -37.62 8.42 15.24
N GLY A 402 -37.83 9.60 14.66
CA GLY A 402 -37.43 10.91 15.18
C GLY A 402 -36.08 11.42 14.66
N ASP A 403 -35.51 10.83 13.62
CA ASP A 403 -34.27 11.29 12.99
C ASP A 403 -34.45 12.43 11.97
N GLY A 404 -35.69 12.74 11.59
CA GLY A 404 -36.03 13.79 10.62
C GLY A 404 -36.17 13.30 9.18
N LEU A 405 -36.02 12.00 8.95
CA LEU A 405 -36.18 11.34 7.66
C LEU A 405 -37.42 10.46 7.72
N PHE A 406 -38.23 10.50 6.66
CA PHE A 406 -39.42 9.67 6.59
C PHE A 406 -39.13 8.41 5.77
N ASN A 407 -39.20 7.25 6.42
CA ASN A 407 -38.97 5.95 5.80
C ASN A 407 -40.16 4.99 5.98
N ALA A 408 -41.04 5.01 4.97
CA ALA A 408 -42.20 4.13 4.91
C ALA A 408 -41.84 2.63 4.89
N ALA A 409 -40.66 2.26 4.39
CA ALA A 409 -40.20 0.88 4.37
C ALA A 409 -39.85 0.40 5.79
N ALA A 410 -39.23 1.27 6.60
CA ALA A 410 -39.02 1.07 8.03
C ALA A 410 -40.28 1.18 8.91
N SER A 411 -41.48 1.17 8.31
CA SER A 411 -42.79 1.27 8.99
C SER A 411 -43.09 2.61 9.67
N GLU A 412 -42.38 3.67 9.30
CA GLU A 412 -42.75 5.03 9.70
C GLU A 412 -43.94 5.52 8.88
N GLN A 413 -44.88 6.20 9.53
CA GLN A 413 -46.03 6.84 8.88
C GLN A 413 -45.94 8.37 8.92
N CYS A 414 -45.05 8.89 9.76
CA CYS A 414 -44.63 10.28 9.80
C CYS A 414 -43.25 10.34 10.45
N ASP A 415 -42.52 11.42 10.18
CA ASP A 415 -41.32 11.78 10.93
C ASP A 415 -41.17 13.31 10.92
N GLN A 416 -41.09 13.93 12.10
CA GLN A 416 -40.84 15.37 12.28
C GLN A 416 -39.54 15.61 13.05
N GLY A 417 -38.67 14.61 13.13
CA GLY A 417 -37.43 14.63 13.90
C GLY A 417 -37.67 14.88 15.38
N ASP A 418 -36.89 15.80 15.94
CA ASP A 418 -37.03 16.31 17.31
C ASP A 418 -38.44 16.88 17.65
N ALA A 419 -39.29 17.15 16.64
CA ALA A 419 -40.65 17.63 16.85
C ALA A 419 -41.69 16.52 17.04
N ASN A 420 -41.32 15.23 16.94
CA ASN A 420 -42.17 14.13 17.35
C ASN A 420 -42.54 14.27 18.84
N SER A 421 -43.82 14.09 19.17
CA SER A 421 -44.31 14.36 20.53
C SER A 421 -45.59 13.62 20.85
N ASP A 422 -45.76 13.25 22.11
CA ASP A 422 -46.98 12.67 22.67
C ASP A 422 -47.84 13.72 23.40
N GLU A 423 -47.60 15.00 23.11
CA GLU A 423 -48.48 16.09 23.55
C GLU A 423 -49.73 16.17 22.63
N PRO A 424 -50.88 16.66 23.16
CA PRO A 424 -52.09 16.80 22.38
C PRO A 424 -51.89 17.63 21.10
N ASP A 425 -52.53 17.19 20.02
CA ASP A 425 -52.51 17.72 18.66
C ASP A 425 -51.13 17.69 17.96
N ALA A 426 -50.17 16.91 18.48
CA ALA A 426 -48.90 16.68 17.79
C ALA A 426 -49.14 16.00 16.43
N ALA A 427 -48.48 16.48 15.38
CA ALA A 427 -48.66 15.94 14.04
C ALA A 427 -48.13 14.51 13.90
N CYS A 428 -47.11 14.16 14.67
CA CYS A 428 -46.44 12.86 14.68
C CYS A 428 -46.09 12.48 16.12
N ARG A 429 -46.43 11.25 16.50
CA ARG A 429 -46.16 10.67 17.82
C ARG A 429 -44.72 10.16 17.91
N THR A 430 -44.26 9.87 19.13
CA THR A 430 -42.91 9.33 19.34
C THR A 430 -42.74 7.88 18.85
N ASP A 431 -43.83 7.22 18.43
CA ASP A 431 -43.83 5.92 17.75
C ASP A 431 -43.89 6.04 16.21
N CYS A 432 -43.70 7.26 15.66
CA CYS A 432 -43.72 7.59 14.23
C CYS A 432 -45.01 7.21 13.51
N LYS A 433 -46.11 7.19 14.26
CA LYS A 433 -47.46 7.18 13.72
C LYS A 433 -48.05 8.59 13.81
N PRO A 434 -48.86 8.99 12.83
CA PRO A 434 -49.61 10.22 12.96
C PRO A 434 -50.56 10.10 14.16
N ARG A 435 -50.99 11.27 14.65
CA ARG A 435 -52.13 11.34 15.56
C ARG A 435 -53.30 10.49 15.05
N ARG A 436 -53.91 9.73 15.96
CA ARG A 436 -55.00 8.80 15.66
C ARG A 436 -55.84 8.57 16.92
N CYS A 437 -57.11 8.32 16.70
CA CYS A 437 -58.00 7.77 17.71
C CYS A 437 -57.48 6.40 18.18
N GLY A 438 -57.39 6.20 19.50
CA GLY A 438 -56.91 4.99 20.15
C GLY A 438 -55.43 5.01 20.51
N ASP A 439 -54.77 6.17 20.47
CA ASP A 439 -53.35 6.29 20.89
C ASP A 439 -53.15 6.76 22.33
N ALA A 440 -54.23 6.80 23.11
CA ALA A 440 -54.31 7.26 24.50
C ALA A 440 -54.05 8.76 24.69
N ILE A 441 -54.10 9.56 23.62
CA ILE A 441 -53.91 11.02 23.65
C ILE A 441 -55.09 11.70 22.96
N ALA A 442 -55.91 12.43 23.71
CA ALA A 442 -57.06 13.13 23.16
C ALA A 442 -56.66 14.40 22.38
N ASP A 443 -56.77 14.35 21.05
CA ASP A 443 -56.46 15.45 20.12
C ASP A 443 -57.68 16.31 19.78
N LEU A 444 -58.08 17.12 20.78
CA LEU A 444 -59.26 17.98 20.71
C LEU A 444 -59.25 18.97 19.54
N GLY A 445 -58.07 19.44 19.12
CA GLY A 445 -57.92 20.33 17.97
C GLY A 445 -58.13 19.64 16.62
N SER A 446 -58.10 18.30 16.61
CA SER A 446 -58.24 17.45 15.43
C SER A 446 -59.59 16.75 15.30
N GLY A 447 -60.48 16.92 16.29
CA GLY A 447 -61.86 16.45 16.25
C GLY A 447 -62.17 15.26 17.18
N GLU A 448 -61.19 14.76 17.92
CA GLU A 448 -61.41 13.79 18.99
C GLU A 448 -62.06 14.49 20.19
N SER A 449 -63.03 13.85 20.83
CA SER A 449 -63.65 14.37 22.06
C SER A 449 -63.10 13.70 23.32
N CYS A 450 -62.47 12.55 23.16
CA CYS A 450 -61.86 11.68 24.16
C CYS A 450 -60.88 10.73 23.45
N ASP A 451 -60.14 9.90 24.19
CA ASP A 451 -59.36 8.79 23.62
C ASP A 451 -59.23 7.67 24.68
N ALA A 452 -59.72 6.47 24.37
CA ALA A 452 -59.69 5.31 25.26
C ALA A 452 -58.47 4.39 25.08
N GLY A 453 -57.58 4.70 24.14
CA GLY A 453 -56.50 3.81 23.72
C GLY A 453 -57.00 2.59 22.94
N ASP A 454 -56.04 1.79 22.49
CA ASP A 454 -56.20 0.54 21.74
C ASP A 454 -55.54 -0.60 22.54
N ALA A 455 -56.29 -1.23 23.44
CA ALA A 455 -55.74 -2.23 24.35
C ALA A 455 -55.49 -3.60 23.69
N ASP A 456 -56.20 -3.91 22.60
CA ASP A 456 -56.03 -5.18 21.88
C ASP A 456 -55.03 -5.09 20.71
N GLY A 457 -54.64 -3.87 20.34
CA GLY A 457 -53.59 -3.54 19.38
C GLY A 457 -54.03 -3.67 17.92
N ASP A 458 -55.32 -3.62 17.63
CA ASP A 458 -55.87 -3.76 16.28
C ASP A 458 -55.82 -2.47 15.43
N GLY A 459 -55.44 -1.36 16.05
CA GLY A 459 -55.32 -0.04 15.43
C GLY A 459 -56.59 0.82 15.52
N GLN A 460 -57.60 0.42 16.29
CA GLN A 460 -58.82 1.17 16.58
C GLN A 460 -58.91 1.47 18.09
N ALA A 461 -59.64 2.51 18.48
CA ALA A 461 -59.87 2.75 19.91
C ALA A 461 -60.86 1.71 20.46
N ASP A 462 -60.72 1.38 21.74
CA ASP A 462 -61.68 0.55 22.45
C ASP A 462 -62.88 1.38 22.93
N ASP A 463 -64.07 0.75 22.99
CA ASP A 463 -65.20 1.34 23.70
C ASP A 463 -64.92 1.39 25.21
N ALA A 464 -65.08 2.58 25.78
CA ALA A 464 -64.87 2.87 27.19
C ALA A 464 -66.04 3.66 27.79
N ALA A 465 -66.00 3.84 29.12
CA ALA A 465 -67.06 4.54 29.84
C ALA A 465 -67.13 6.04 29.52
N GLU A 466 -66.07 6.58 28.93
CA GLU A 466 -65.92 8.00 28.62
C GLU A 466 -65.61 8.24 27.12
N CYS A 467 -65.60 7.18 26.29
CA CYS A 467 -65.21 7.30 24.89
C CYS A 467 -65.70 6.13 24.02
N ASP A 468 -66.02 6.41 22.76
CA ASP A 468 -66.37 5.42 21.73
C ASP A 468 -65.15 5.02 20.91
N LEU A 469 -65.26 3.92 20.15
CA LEU A 469 -64.21 3.44 19.24
C LEU A 469 -63.81 4.44 18.13
N ASP A 470 -64.64 5.43 17.82
CA ASP A 470 -64.33 6.53 16.88
C ASP A 470 -63.94 7.84 17.59
N CYS A 471 -63.71 7.77 18.90
CA CYS A 471 -63.28 8.87 19.77
C CYS A 471 -64.30 10.00 19.91
N THR A 472 -65.59 9.70 19.74
CA THR A 472 -66.69 10.52 20.25
C THR A 472 -67.05 10.16 21.69
N LEU A 473 -67.85 11.03 22.32
CA LEU A 473 -68.34 10.76 23.66
C LEU A 473 -69.55 9.81 23.55
N PRO A 474 -69.63 8.78 24.42
CA PRO A 474 -70.71 7.82 24.39
C PRO A 474 -72.05 8.50 24.65
N VAL A 475 -72.96 8.39 23.69
CA VAL A 475 -74.33 8.87 23.76
C VAL A 475 -75.26 7.83 23.15
N CYS A 476 -76.14 7.28 23.98
CA CYS A 476 -77.30 6.51 23.55
C CYS A 476 -77.97 7.05 22.27
N GLY A 477 -77.91 6.27 21.19
CA GLY A 477 -78.42 6.58 19.85
C GLY A 477 -77.36 7.00 18.82
N ASP A 478 -76.07 7.00 19.17
CA ASP A 478 -74.96 7.55 18.34
C ASP A 478 -74.34 6.58 17.33
N GLY A 479 -74.70 5.30 17.38
CA GLY A 479 -74.17 4.26 16.50
C GLY A 479 -73.23 3.27 17.21
N HIS A 480 -72.86 3.49 18.48
CA HIS A 480 -71.92 2.67 19.24
C HIS A 480 -72.55 2.12 20.52
N THR A 481 -72.15 0.90 20.91
CA THR A 481 -72.70 0.25 22.12
C THR A 481 -71.68 0.28 23.25
N ASN A 482 -71.81 1.23 24.17
CA ASN A 482 -70.82 1.43 25.22
C ASN A 482 -71.26 0.77 26.52
N GLN A 483 -71.04 -0.54 26.62
CA GLN A 483 -71.35 -1.31 27.83
C GLN A 483 -70.76 -0.70 29.12
N PRO A 484 -69.50 -0.17 29.14
CA PRO A 484 -68.95 0.47 30.33
C PRO A 484 -69.62 1.82 30.68
N ALA A 485 -70.23 2.50 29.71
CA ALA A 485 -71.00 3.74 29.91
C ALA A 485 -72.44 3.47 30.38
N GLY A 486 -72.89 2.20 30.33
CA GLY A 486 -74.22 1.78 30.77
C GLY A 486 -75.20 1.51 29.64
N GLU A 487 -74.75 1.56 28.39
CA GLU A 487 -75.55 1.29 27.19
C GLU A 487 -75.49 -0.21 26.87
N ALA A 488 -76.61 -0.90 27.07
CA ALA A 488 -76.71 -2.34 26.77
C ALA A 488 -76.93 -2.61 25.28
N CYS A 489 -77.40 -1.59 24.57
CA CYS A 489 -77.72 -1.55 23.15
C CYS A 489 -77.69 -0.09 22.70
N ASP A 490 -77.82 0.15 21.39
CA ASP A 490 -77.76 1.48 20.80
C ASP A 490 -78.86 1.60 19.73
N GLY A 491 -80.10 1.83 20.21
CA GLY A 491 -81.26 2.00 19.35
C GLY A 491 -81.14 3.33 18.62
N GLY A 492 -80.36 3.38 17.54
CA GLY A 492 -79.98 4.64 16.87
C GLY A 492 -81.11 5.68 16.72
N ASP A 493 -80.74 6.96 16.80
CA ASP A 493 -81.65 8.11 16.68
C ASP A 493 -82.06 8.33 15.21
N ALA A 494 -83.17 7.72 14.76
CA ALA A 494 -83.57 7.76 13.36
C ALA A 494 -84.25 9.09 12.96
N ASP A 495 -84.70 9.89 13.91
CA ASP A 495 -85.36 11.18 13.66
C ASP A 495 -84.53 12.42 14.01
N GLU A 496 -83.27 12.20 14.42
CA GLU A 496 -82.24 13.20 14.74
C GLU A 496 -82.65 14.13 15.89
N ASP A 497 -83.41 13.64 16.87
CA ASP A 497 -83.90 14.43 18.01
C ASP A 497 -82.95 14.46 19.22
N GLY A 498 -81.88 13.67 19.16
CA GLY A 498 -80.85 13.52 20.18
C GLY A 498 -81.19 12.49 21.26
N THR A 499 -82.16 11.61 21.02
CA THR A 499 -82.51 10.46 21.87
C THR A 499 -82.61 9.19 21.03
N ALA A 500 -82.28 8.04 21.63
CA ALA A 500 -82.41 6.76 20.95
C ALA A 500 -83.88 6.42 20.69
N ASP A 501 -84.14 5.70 19.61
CA ASP A 501 -85.45 5.16 19.27
C ASP A 501 -85.64 3.75 19.83
N ASP A 502 -86.88 3.39 20.16
CA ASP A 502 -87.24 2.01 20.49
C ASP A 502 -87.02 1.10 19.26
N THR A 503 -86.18 0.08 19.43
CA THR A 503 -85.95 -0.98 18.45
C THR A 503 -86.33 -2.34 19.04
N ALA A 504 -86.42 -3.37 18.19
CA ALA A 504 -86.72 -4.73 18.65
C ALA A 504 -85.70 -5.31 19.65
N THR A 505 -84.58 -4.64 19.85
CA THR A 505 -83.48 -5.07 20.73
C THR A 505 -83.03 -3.97 21.69
N CYS A 506 -83.70 -2.82 21.72
CA CYS A 506 -83.27 -1.68 22.52
C CYS A 506 -84.42 -0.75 22.88
N ASP A 507 -84.46 -0.29 24.12
CA ASP A 507 -85.35 0.78 24.55
C ASP A 507 -84.71 2.15 24.28
N PHE A 508 -85.53 3.21 24.25
CA PHE A 508 -85.07 4.58 24.02
C PHE A 508 -84.02 5.10 25.03
N ASP A 509 -83.87 4.44 26.20
CA ASP A 509 -82.84 4.78 27.19
C ASP A 509 -81.61 3.87 27.10
N CYS A 510 -81.50 3.09 26.02
CA CYS A 510 -80.42 2.16 25.72
C CYS A 510 -80.27 1.02 26.73
N THR A 511 -81.37 0.70 27.43
CA THR A 511 -81.52 -0.58 28.12
C THR A 511 -82.13 -1.63 27.19
N ALA A 512 -81.96 -2.89 27.56
CA ALA A 512 -82.48 -4.00 26.77
C ALA A 512 -83.97 -4.18 27.08
N PRO A 513 -84.84 -4.34 26.06
CA PRO A 513 -86.28 -4.49 26.26
C PRO A 513 -86.57 -5.74 27.07
N VAL A 514 -87.13 -5.56 28.26
CA VAL A 514 -87.54 -6.62 29.16
C VAL A 514 -88.92 -6.30 29.73
N CYS A 515 -89.91 -7.08 29.30
CA CYS A 515 -91.24 -7.07 29.88
C CYS A 515 -91.27 -6.98 31.43
N GLY A 516 -91.70 -5.83 31.94
CA GLY A 516 -91.72 -5.45 33.35
C GLY A 516 -90.63 -4.46 33.77
N ASP A 517 -89.83 -3.92 32.86
CA ASP A 517 -88.77 -2.95 33.16
C ASP A 517 -89.28 -1.50 33.28
N GLY A 518 -90.55 -1.26 32.95
CA GLY A 518 -91.21 0.03 32.99
C GLY A 518 -91.22 0.78 31.66
N TYR A 519 -90.73 0.19 30.57
CA TYR A 519 -90.75 0.75 29.22
C TYR A 519 -91.56 -0.12 28.26
N ALA A 520 -92.60 0.46 27.65
CA ALA A 520 -93.40 -0.27 26.67
C ALA A 520 -92.75 -0.18 25.28
N ASN A 521 -92.04 -1.23 24.87
CA ASN A 521 -91.36 -1.28 23.58
C ASN A 521 -92.16 -2.06 22.53
N ALA A 522 -92.96 -1.33 21.75
CA ALA A 522 -93.76 -1.92 20.68
C ALA A 522 -92.91 -2.61 19.59
N ALA A 523 -91.66 -2.18 19.38
CA ALA A 523 -90.75 -2.80 18.43
C ALA A 523 -90.23 -4.16 18.93
N ALA A 524 -90.11 -4.34 20.25
CA ALA A 524 -89.79 -5.60 20.91
C ALA A 524 -91.02 -6.52 21.13
N SER A 525 -92.19 -6.12 20.64
CA SER A 525 -93.49 -6.78 20.84
C SER A 525 -94.07 -6.65 22.24
N GLU A 526 -93.66 -5.64 23.00
CA GLU A 526 -94.26 -5.27 24.29
C GLU A 526 -95.34 -4.21 24.02
N ALA A 527 -96.61 -4.62 24.06
CA ALA A 527 -97.73 -3.72 23.83
C ALA A 527 -98.00 -2.80 25.03
N CYS A 528 -97.52 -3.21 26.20
CA CYS A 528 -97.65 -2.56 27.49
C CYS A 528 -96.50 -3.04 28.39
N ASP A 529 -96.20 -2.31 29.45
CA ASP A 529 -95.18 -2.70 30.42
C ASP A 529 -95.55 -2.17 31.81
N VAL A 530 -96.31 -2.95 32.57
CA VAL A 530 -96.86 -2.50 33.85
C VAL A 530 -96.34 -3.39 34.97
N ASP A 531 -95.23 -2.98 35.60
CA ASP A 531 -94.76 -3.55 36.86
C ASP A 531 -95.19 -2.67 38.05
N THR A 532 -96.23 -3.10 38.77
CA THR A 532 -96.75 -2.34 39.91
C THR A 532 -95.97 -2.58 41.20
N ASN A 533 -95.16 -3.63 41.23
CA ASN A 533 -94.54 -4.15 42.45
C ASN A 533 -93.00 -3.93 42.49
N GLY A 534 -92.40 -3.63 41.34
CA GLY A 534 -91.00 -3.26 41.16
C GLY A 534 -90.04 -4.46 41.15
N ASP A 535 -90.50 -5.65 40.77
CA ASP A 535 -89.68 -6.86 40.69
C ASP A 535 -89.10 -7.15 39.29
N GLY A 536 -89.38 -6.29 38.31
CA GLY A 536 -88.87 -6.42 36.94
C GLY A 536 -89.63 -7.46 36.12
N GLN A 537 -90.90 -7.72 36.45
CA GLN A 537 -91.83 -8.55 35.68
C GLN A 537 -93.16 -7.82 35.55
N ALA A 538 -93.79 -7.91 34.38
CA ALA A 538 -95.10 -7.29 34.19
C ALA A 538 -96.19 -7.98 35.02
N ASP A 539 -97.12 -7.19 35.53
CA ASP A 539 -98.29 -7.63 36.28
C ASP A 539 -99.53 -7.65 35.38
N ASN A 540 -100.44 -8.60 35.63
CA ASN A 540 -101.77 -8.57 35.03
C ASN A 540 -102.56 -7.34 35.54
N THR A 541 -102.84 -6.41 34.65
CA THR A 541 -103.66 -5.22 34.88
C THR A 541 -104.78 -5.11 33.85
N ALA A 542 -105.68 -4.13 34.01
CA ALA A 542 -106.77 -3.91 33.07
C ALA A 542 -106.29 -3.52 31.65
N GLU A 543 -105.03 -3.12 31.51
CA GLU A 543 -104.44 -2.63 30.26
C GLU A 543 -103.24 -3.49 29.81
N CYS A 544 -102.83 -4.51 30.57
CA CYS A 544 -101.64 -5.30 30.30
C CYS A 544 -101.71 -6.71 30.86
N ASP A 545 -101.22 -7.69 30.11
CA ASP A 545 -100.93 -9.03 30.61
C ASP A 545 -99.50 -9.12 31.16
N ASN A 546 -99.24 -10.13 31.98
CA ASN A 546 -97.95 -10.36 32.61
C ASN A 546 -96.83 -10.81 31.66
N ASP A 547 -97.14 -11.05 30.39
CA ASP A 547 -96.17 -11.26 29.31
C ASP A 547 -96.11 -10.08 28.34
N CYS A 548 -96.66 -8.93 28.75
CA CYS A 548 -96.64 -7.66 28.02
C CYS A 548 -97.44 -7.66 26.72
N THR A 549 -98.38 -8.60 26.56
CA THR A 549 -99.44 -8.47 25.56
C THR A 549 -100.60 -7.63 26.06
N ALA A 550 -101.39 -7.13 25.11
CA ALA A 550 -102.66 -6.50 25.44
C ALA A 550 -103.66 -7.60 25.84
N PRO A 551 -104.45 -7.41 26.93
CA PRO A 551 -105.43 -8.40 27.37
C PRO A 551 -106.48 -8.67 26.29
N VAL A 552 -106.55 -9.90 25.79
CA VAL A 552 -107.53 -10.32 24.78
C VAL A 552 -108.14 -11.67 25.11
N CYS A 553 -109.43 -11.66 25.43
CA CYS A 553 -110.24 -12.87 25.53
C CYS A 553 -110.03 -13.87 24.35
N GLY A 554 -109.36 -14.99 24.63
CA GLY A 554 -108.95 -16.00 23.66
C GLY A 554 -107.45 -16.05 23.34
N ASP A 555 -106.60 -15.33 24.04
CA ASP A 555 -105.14 -15.35 23.88
C ASP A 555 -104.44 -16.44 24.70
N ASN A 556 -105.20 -17.20 25.51
CA ASN A 556 -104.75 -18.22 26.46
C ASN A 556 -104.04 -17.69 27.71
N LEU A 557 -104.16 -16.40 28.01
CA LEU A 557 -103.75 -15.78 29.28
C LEU A 557 -104.99 -15.39 30.06
N THR A 558 -105.03 -15.73 31.34
CA THR A 558 -106.18 -15.35 32.18
C THR A 558 -105.88 -14.06 32.92
N ASN A 559 -106.52 -12.96 32.52
CA ASN A 559 -106.39 -11.68 33.16
C ASN A 559 -107.65 -11.24 33.90
N ALA A 560 -107.73 -11.61 35.18
CA ALA A 560 -108.82 -11.23 36.05
C ALA A 560 -108.96 -9.70 36.24
N ALA A 561 -107.88 -8.93 36.05
CA ALA A 561 -107.93 -7.47 36.13
C ALA A 561 -108.55 -6.84 34.88
N ALA A 562 -108.43 -7.48 33.71
CA ALA A 562 -109.10 -7.12 32.47
C ALA A 562 -110.55 -7.65 32.36
N GLY A 563 -110.94 -8.57 33.27
CA GLY A 563 -112.31 -9.08 33.37
C GLY A 563 -112.50 -10.51 32.88
N GLU A 564 -111.41 -11.23 32.59
CA GLU A 564 -111.44 -12.63 32.17
C GLU A 564 -111.48 -13.56 33.39
N ALA A 565 -112.50 -14.42 33.45
CA ALA A 565 -112.58 -15.47 34.47
C ALA A 565 -111.85 -16.75 34.03
N CYS A 566 -111.68 -16.91 32.72
CA CYS A 566 -111.03 -17.99 32.02
C CYS A 566 -110.59 -17.48 30.65
N ASP A 567 -109.69 -18.20 29.98
CA ASP A 567 -109.26 -17.84 28.63
C ASP A 567 -108.83 -19.10 27.87
N ALA A 568 -109.76 -19.76 27.20
CA ALA A 568 -109.49 -21.03 26.53
C ALA A 568 -109.70 -20.91 25.02
N ASP A 569 -108.62 -20.91 24.23
CA ASP A 569 -108.66 -21.00 22.77
C ASP A 569 -108.12 -22.35 22.31
N THR A 570 -109.03 -23.33 22.17
CA THR A 570 -108.68 -24.69 21.76
C THR A 570 -108.47 -24.82 20.26
N THR A 571 -108.94 -23.84 19.46
CA THR A 571 -108.80 -23.83 18.00
C THR A 571 -107.57 -23.07 17.51
N GLY A 572 -106.98 -22.21 18.35
CA GLY A 572 -105.82 -21.38 18.04
C GLY A 572 -106.16 -20.23 17.09
N ASP A 573 -107.40 -19.74 17.08
CA ASP A 573 -107.84 -18.65 16.20
C ASP A 573 -107.81 -17.25 16.86
N GLY A 574 -107.35 -17.18 18.11
CA GLY A 574 -107.23 -15.96 18.91
C GLY A 574 -108.56 -15.48 19.47
N ARG A 575 -109.52 -16.39 19.68
CA ARG A 575 -110.81 -16.13 20.32
C ARG A 575 -111.12 -17.27 21.29
N ALA A 576 -111.76 -16.93 22.40
CA ALA A 576 -112.15 -17.95 23.36
C ALA A 576 -113.21 -18.90 22.75
N ASP A 577 -113.05 -20.18 23.05
CA ASP A 577 -113.96 -21.25 22.71
C ASP A 577 -114.84 -21.61 23.90
N ASN A 578 -116.06 -22.09 23.61
CA ASN A 578 -116.87 -22.76 24.62
C ASN A 578 -116.23 -24.11 24.99
N THR A 579 -115.65 -24.19 26.18
CA THR A 579 -115.03 -25.37 26.79
C THR A 579 -115.77 -25.77 28.07
N PRO A 580 -115.46 -26.92 28.70
CA PRO A 580 -116.13 -27.33 29.93
C PRO A 580 -115.94 -26.40 31.14
N SER A 581 -115.08 -25.38 31.01
CA SER A 581 -114.73 -24.45 32.09
C SER A 581 -114.65 -22.99 31.63
N CYS A 582 -115.00 -22.69 30.38
CA CYS A 582 -114.87 -21.35 29.81
C CYS A 582 -115.84 -21.12 28.66
N ASP A 583 -116.44 -19.94 28.62
CA ASP A 583 -117.28 -19.48 27.52
C ASP A 583 -116.47 -18.64 26.52
N SER A 584 -117.01 -18.52 25.32
CA SER A 584 -116.42 -17.72 24.23
C SER A 584 -116.36 -16.21 24.50
N ASP A 585 -116.96 -15.74 25.59
CA ASP A 585 -116.81 -14.37 26.10
C ASP A 585 -115.94 -14.29 27.36
N CYS A 586 -115.18 -15.34 27.65
CA CYS A 586 -114.24 -15.46 28.78
C CYS A 586 -114.90 -15.38 30.16
N THR A 587 -116.20 -15.65 30.21
CA THR A 587 -116.90 -15.96 31.45
C THR A 587 -116.84 -17.46 31.75
N ALA A 588 -117.08 -17.81 33.02
CA ALA A 588 -116.99 -19.21 33.43
C ALA A 588 -118.27 -19.95 33.00
N SER A 589 -118.09 -21.09 32.33
CA SER A 589 -119.20 -21.93 31.85
C SER A 589 -120.09 -22.42 32.99
N VAL A 590 -121.34 -21.98 33.00
CA VAL A 590 -122.36 -22.28 33.99
C VAL A 590 -123.71 -22.49 33.31
N CYS A 591 -124.27 -23.71 33.42
CA CYS A 591 -125.64 -23.99 32.99
C CYS A 591 -126.66 -22.90 33.42
N GLY A 592 -127.26 -22.24 32.43
CA GLY A 592 -128.15 -21.09 32.57
C GLY A 592 -127.50 -19.73 32.32
N ASP A 593 -126.24 -19.68 31.87
CA ASP A 593 -125.52 -18.44 31.59
C ASP A 593 -125.81 -17.85 30.20
N GLY A 594 -126.59 -18.56 29.38
CA GLY A 594 -126.96 -18.17 28.03
C GLY A 594 -126.02 -18.68 26.94
N HIS A 595 -125.02 -19.50 27.27
CA HIS A 595 -124.12 -20.19 26.35
C HIS A 595 -124.34 -21.70 26.41
N VAL A 596 -124.47 -22.37 25.26
CA VAL A 596 -124.62 -23.84 25.25
C VAL A 596 -123.24 -24.48 25.16
N ASN A 597 -122.76 -25.06 26.26
CA ASN A 597 -121.45 -25.68 26.30
C ASN A 597 -121.53 -27.19 26.13
N GLY A 598 -121.58 -27.61 24.87
CA GLY A 598 -121.59 -29.03 24.50
C GLY A 598 -120.43 -29.85 25.09
N ALA A 599 -119.29 -29.22 25.35
CA ALA A 599 -118.14 -29.85 25.99
C ALA A 599 -118.34 -30.06 27.51
N ALA A 600 -119.09 -29.18 28.18
CA ALA A 600 -119.51 -29.32 29.59
C ALA A 600 -120.62 -30.36 29.78
N GLY A 601 -121.22 -30.85 28.69
CA GLY A 601 -122.35 -31.78 28.71
C GLY A 601 -123.71 -31.10 28.51
N GLU A 602 -123.72 -29.79 28.25
CA GLU A 602 -124.93 -29.01 28.04
C GLU A 602 -125.41 -29.19 26.59
N THR A 603 -126.67 -29.58 26.45
CA THR A 603 -127.34 -29.73 25.14
C THR A 603 -128.28 -28.58 24.83
N CYS A 604 -128.61 -27.79 25.84
CA CYS A 604 -129.46 -26.61 25.81
C CYS A 604 -129.05 -25.69 26.97
N ASP A 605 -129.40 -24.40 26.90
CA ASP A 605 -129.12 -23.43 27.96
C ASP A 605 -130.20 -22.35 27.90
N VAL A 606 -131.33 -22.59 28.58
CA VAL A 606 -132.51 -21.71 28.48
C VAL A 606 -132.83 -21.16 29.86
N ASP A 607 -132.34 -19.96 30.15
CA ASP A 607 -132.77 -19.17 31.31
C ASP A 607 -133.79 -18.10 30.89
N THR A 608 -135.08 -18.39 31.06
CA THR A 608 -136.15 -17.44 30.73
C THR A 608 -136.38 -16.40 31.81
N ASN A 609 -135.87 -16.63 33.01
CA ASN A 609 -136.16 -15.84 34.21
C ASN A 609 -135.00 -14.88 34.58
N GLY A 610 -133.80 -15.14 34.06
CA GLY A 610 -132.59 -14.34 34.20
C GLY A 610 -131.87 -14.51 35.53
N ASP A 611 -132.00 -15.64 36.22
CA ASP A 611 -131.35 -15.92 37.50
C ASP A 611 -130.00 -16.66 37.39
N GLY A 612 -129.55 -16.96 36.16
CA GLY A 612 -128.29 -17.63 35.89
C GLY A 612 -128.35 -19.15 36.15
N GLN A 613 -129.54 -19.74 36.06
CA GLN A 613 -129.78 -21.19 36.09
C GLN A 613 -130.74 -21.56 34.95
N ALA A 614 -130.58 -22.74 34.34
CA ALA A 614 -131.49 -23.16 33.29
C ALA A 614 -132.89 -23.46 33.84
N ASP A 615 -133.91 -23.11 33.05
CA ASP A 615 -135.31 -23.38 33.29
C ASP A 615 -135.77 -24.64 32.52
N ASN A 616 -136.73 -25.37 33.10
CA ASN A 616 -137.44 -26.42 32.37
C ASN A 616 -138.29 -25.80 31.25
N THR A 617 -137.91 -26.04 30.00
CA THR A 617 -138.64 -25.66 28.80
C THR A 617 -138.89 -26.87 27.90
N ALA A 618 -139.68 -26.70 26.84
CA ALA A 618 -140.02 -27.80 25.94
C ALA A 618 -138.80 -28.49 25.29
N ASP A 619 -137.66 -27.79 25.23
CA ASP A 619 -136.44 -28.26 24.60
C ASP A 619 -135.24 -28.31 25.59
N CYS A 620 -135.45 -28.06 26.90
CA CYS A 620 -134.36 -28.00 27.87
C CYS A 620 -134.79 -28.33 29.31
N ASP A 621 -133.97 -29.10 30.03
CA ASP A 621 -134.10 -29.31 31.47
C ASP A 621 -133.26 -28.30 32.27
N SER A 622 -133.60 -28.13 33.55
CA SER A 622 -132.92 -27.20 34.46
C SER A 622 -131.46 -27.54 34.75
N ASP A 623 -130.98 -28.71 34.31
CA ASP A 623 -129.57 -29.11 34.36
C ASP A 623 -128.88 -29.05 32.99
N CYS A 624 -129.51 -28.35 32.02
CA CYS A 624 -129.01 -28.13 30.67
C CYS A 624 -128.91 -29.40 29.80
N THR A 625 -129.58 -30.47 30.21
CA THR A 625 -129.77 -31.66 29.38
C THR A 625 -131.09 -31.59 28.59
N ALA A 626 -131.18 -32.39 27.54
CA ALA A 626 -132.36 -32.41 26.69
C ALA A 626 -133.44 -33.26 27.36
N PRO A 627 -134.71 -32.80 27.41
CA PRO A 627 -135.78 -33.52 28.08
C PRO A 627 -136.02 -34.88 27.44
N VAL A 628 -135.75 -35.94 28.21
CA VAL A 628 -135.92 -37.33 27.82
C VAL A 628 -136.53 -38.12 28.96
N CYS A 629 -137.82 -38.43 28.82
CA CYS A 629 -138.53 -39.42 29.64
C CYS A 629 -137.67 -40.53 30.28
N GLY A 630 -137.51 -40.46 31.60
CA GLY A 630 -136.72 -41.38 32.41
C GLY A 630 -135.26 -40.97 32.64
N ASP A 631 -134.88 -39.73 32.32
CA ASP A 631 -133.56 -39.13 32.60
C ASP A 631 -133.39 -38.67 34.05
N GLY A 632 -134.48 -38.66 34.83
CA GLY A 632 -134.50 -38.25 36.24
C GLY A 632 -134.89 -36.80 36.46
N HIS A 633 -135.24 -36.04 35.42
CA HIS A 633 -135.64 -34.63 35.47
C HIS A 633 -137.09 -34.47 35.00
N LEU A 634 -138.00 -34.14 35.92
CA LEU A 634 -139.42 -33.99 35.55
C LEU A 634 -139.65 -32.68 34.78
N ASN A 635 -139.92 -32.79 33.48
CA ASN A 635 -140.17 -31.63 32.63
C ASN A 635 -141.62 -31.57 32.11
N GLU A 636 -142.49 -30.92 32.90
CA GLU A 636 -143.87 -30.66 32.51
C GLU A 636 -143.99 -29.84 31.20
N ALA A 637 -143.01 -28.99 30.89
CA ALA A 637 -143.01 -28.15 29.70
C ALA A 637 -142.71 -28.95 28.42
N ALA A 638 -141.93 -30.03 28.53
CA ALA A 638 -141.69 -31.00 27.46
C ALA A 638 -142.82 -32.05 27.32
N GLY A 639 -143.81 -32.01 28.23
CA GLY A 639 -144.99 -32.88 28.19
C GLY A 639 -144.86 -34.16 29.03
N GLU A 640 -143.90 -34.19 29.97
CA GLU A 640 -143.72 -35.28 30.92
C GLU A 640 -144.62 -35.07 32.13
N GLU A 641 -145.45 -36.07 32.45
CA GLU A 641 -146.31 -36.07 33.63
C GLU A 641 -145.65 -36.80 34.82
N CYS A 642 -144.63 -37.62 34.56
CA CYS A 642 -143.92 -38.41 35.55
C CYS A 642 -142.53 -38.82 35.05
N GLU A 643 -141.58 -38.96 35.97
CA GLU A 643 -140.25 -39.56 35.70
C GLU A 643 -140.14 -40.96 36.31
N SER A 644 -140.84 -41.15 37.42
CA SER A 644 -140.91 -42.41 38.15
C SER A 644 -142.35 -42.73 38.56
N ASP A 645 -142.62 -43.99 38.91
CA ASP A 645 -143.92 -44.41 39.44
C ASP A 645 -144.38 -43.58 40.66
N ALA A 646 -143.45 -42.90 41.35
CA ALA A 646 -143.75 -42.07 42.51
C ALA A 646 -144.41 -40.72 42.16
N ASP A 647 -144.24 -40.23 40.92
CA ASP A 647 -144.75 -38.94 40.48
C ASP A 647 -146.23 -39.02 40.06
N CYS A 648 -146.72 -40.24 39.78
CA CYS A 648 -148.11 -40.50 39.49
C CYS A 648 -148.99 -40.57 40.75
N GLY A 649 -149.86 -39.56 40.93
CA GLY A 649 -150.75 -39.43 42.10
C GLY A 649 -151.70 -40.62 42.35
N VAL A 650 -152.32 -40.65 43.54
CA VAL A 650 -153.17 -41.75 44.05
C VAL A 650 -154.33 -42.08 43.10
N GLY A 651 -154.20 -43.17 42.34
CA GLY A 651 -155.17 -43.64 41.34
C GLY A 651 -154.55 -44.18 40.04
N SER A 652 -153.24 -43.99 39.83
CA SER A 652 -152.45 -44.52 38.71
C SER A 652 -151.67 -45.80 39.09
N PHE A 653 -151.43 -46.71 38.14
CA PHE A 653 -150.69 -47.97 38.35
C PHE A 653 -149.18 -47.86 38.04
N GLY A 654 -148.71 -46.72 37.51
CA GLY A 654 -147.30 -46.46 37.25
C GLY A 654 -147.07 -45.43 36.14
N CYS A 655 -145.82 -45.01 35.99
CA CYS A 655 -145.36 -44.12 34.92
C CYS A 655 -145.03 -44.97 33.67
N ASN A 656 -145.65 -44.67 32.53
CA ASN A 656 -145.40 -45.43 31.30
C ASN A 656 -144.11 -44.95 30.60
N SER A 657 -143.68 -45.66 29.56
CA SER A 657 -142.47 -45.32 28.78
C SER A 657 -142.63 -44.07 27.89
N ALA A 658 -143.77 -43.39 27.96
CA ALA A 658 -144.00 -42.09 27.34
C ALA A 658 -144.20 -41.00 28.42
N CYS A 659 -143.81 -41.30 29.66
CA CYS A 659 -143.87 -40.43 30.83
C CYS A 659 -145.25 -39.84 31.08
N GLY A 660 -146.29 -40.63 30.79
CA GLY A 660 -147.68 -40.38 31.15
C GLY A 660 -148.13 -41.30 32.27
N CYS A 661 -148.98 -40.79 33.16
CA CYS A 661 -149.51 -41.58 34.27
C CYS A 661 -150.73 -42.42 33.83
N GLU A 662 -150.59 -43.75 33.83
CA GLU A 662 -151.66 -44.66 33.38
C GLU A 662 -152.49 -45.25 34.54
N SER A 663 -153.81 -45.38 34.33
CA SER A 663 -154.79 -45.75 35.37
C SER A 663 -155.31 -47.18 35.33
#